data_AF-A0A1D6K4P5-F1
#
_entry.id   AF-A0A1D6K4P5-F1
#
_cell.length_a   1.000
_cell.length_b   1.000
_cell.length_c   1.000
_cell.angle_alpha   90.00
_cell.angle_beta   90.00
_cell.angle_gamma   90.00
#
_symmetry.space_group_name_H-M   'P 1'
#
loop_
_entity.id
_entity.type
_entity.pdbx_description
1 polymer ?
#
loop_
_entity_poly.entity_id
_entity_poly.type
_entity_poly.pdbx_seq_one_letter_code
_entity_poly.pdbx_strand_id
1 'polypeptide(L)'
;MPKVFGTGVFEFRHPRAAEYPLPADAAPATAAAPDKVPASTGGGSITLLDIQRDRLTRVATEHWGTAAAAAAFDADLVRKIYGTELRVEGRGRKTVPLQRVMILEVSQYLENYLWPHFDPVDASFEHVMSIILMVNEKFRENVAAWTCFHDRKDAFKGFLWRVLKLKEEERALNMAEKTNYLLFMINSFQSLEDELVRETILQLVSLKLWNTLSFGRLQMELCLNPELIKKWTKIRRREAKEAKKADQPINPSEMLENKFLRNLIEEFVEILNSKVILSNQDGAEESVLNESFSGQIDDSCVLYCERFMEFLIDMLSQLPTRRFLRPLVADVAVVAKCHLSALYTHEKGRLFAQLVDLLQFYEGFEINDHSGTQLGDDDVLQAHYSRFQAFQLLAFKQVPKLRDFALSSIGSLHKRADLTKKLLVLSDVELQDLVCNKLKLISEKDPCSERRDFLIEVLVAFFEKRQSQKDAVNALPLYPNEQIMWDESLVPSINYSGEGCLALPKLNLQFLTLHDYLLRNFNLFRLESTYEIREDIQEAVPHLHAYINNEGETAFRGWSRMAVPIKGFKITEVKQPNIGEVKPSAVTADVTFSISSYRYQIKSEWDALKEHDVLFLLSIRPSFEPLSPEEAEKSTVPERLGLQYVRGCEVIEIRDEEGALMNDFTGRIKREEWKPPKGEIRTVRVALDTAQYHIDVTETAEKGTENVYGTFNILMRRKPKENNFKAILESIRDLMNETCVVPEWLHNIFLGYGNPSAAQWMNMPDLLEVIDFKDTFLDANHVQQSFPDYQVTFINSDGTKNLHPSPPFKIRLSKKMRESSHALPGNMNSNLTVKSRNNMADGEPQKEKLIVETYIPADPGPYPQDKPKQNSVRFTPTQIGAIISGIQPGLTMVVGPPGTGKTDTAVQILNVLYHNCPSQRTLIITHSNQALNDLFEKIMQVPFLCHI
;
A
#
# COMPACT_ATOMS: atom_id res chain seq x y z
N MET A 1 13.97 43.35 13.19
CA MET A 1 13.08 43.25 12.01
C MET A 1 12.83 41.78 11.73
N PRO A 2 11.58 41.38 11.47
CA PRO A 2 11.03 40.16 12.04
C PRO A 2 11.48 38.89 11.31
N LYS A 3 11.74 37.88 12.14
CA LYS A 3 12.10 36.50 11.79
C LYS A 3 10.94 35.85 11.03
N VAL A 4 11.25 35.31 9.85
CA VAL A 4 10.37 34.44 9.08
C VAL A 4 10.46 33.05 9.70
N PHE A 5 9.38 32.61 10.37
CA PHE A 5 9.17 31.24 10.81
C PHE A 5 8.45 30.47 9.68
N GLY A 6 8.84 29.22 9.45
CA GLY A 6 8.02 28.23 8.76
C GLY A 6 8.49 27.81 7.37
N THR A 7 9.58 27.03 7.30
CA THR A 7 9.81 26.07 6.21
C THR A 7 9.70 24.67 6.82
N GLY A 8 8.47 24.17 6.90
CA GLY A 8 8.18 22.82 7.37
C GLY A 8 8.72 21.79 6.38
N VAL A 9 9.52 20.88 6.91
CA VAL A 9 10.10 19.71 6.25
C VAL A 9 9.00 18.66 6.09
N PHE A 10 8.86 18.07 4.90
CA PHE A 10 8.16 16.80 4.72
C PHE A 10 9.00 15.70 5.38
N GLU A 11 8.89 15.58 6.71
CA GLU A 11 9.30 14.39 7.45
C GLU A 11 8.04 13.54 7.61
N PHE A 12 8.05 12.31 7.09
CA PHE A 12 7.32 11.24 7.75
C PHE A 12 7.72 11.32 9.23
N ARG A 13 6.82 11.71 10.12
CA ARG A 13 7.07 11.63 11.56
C ARG A 13 7.11 10.15 11.92
N HIS A 14 8.26 9.54 11.65
CA HIS A 14 8.74 8.39 12.39
C HIS A 14 8.89 8.85 13.84
N PRO A 15 8.33 8.14 14.83
CA PRO A 15 8.84 8.23 16.18
C PRO A 15 10.34 7.87 16.07
N ARG A 16 11.22 8.85 16.25
CA ARG A 16 12.65 8.57 16.35
C ARG A 16 12.81 7.67 17.58
N ALA A 17 13.02 6.38 17.35
CA ALA A 17 13.62 5.50 18.34
C ALA A 17 14.98 6.11 18.65
N ALA A 18 15.06 6.77 19.79
CA ALA A 18 16.27 7.40 20.21
C ALA A 18 17.17 6.32 20.81
N GLU A 19 18.27 6.03 20.13
CA GLU A 19 19.41 5.36 20.75
C GLU A 19 19.93 6.27 21.87
N TYR A 20 19.57 5.96 23.12
CA TYR A 20 20.12 6.63 24.29
C TYR A 20 20.96 5.64 25.11
N PRO A 21 22.27 5.88 25.27
CA PRO A 21 23.08 5.12 26.20
C PRO A 21 22.66 5.45 27.64
N LEU A 22 22.43 4.42 28.46
CA LEU A 22 22.18 4.55 29.89
C LEU A 22 23.40 5.19 30.58
N PRO A 23 23.26 6.31 31.32
CA PRO A 23 24.35 6.84 32.13
C PRO A 23 24.50 6.00 33.40
N ALA A 24 25.71 5.52 33.67
CA ALA A 24 26.11 5.06 34.98
C ALA A 24 26.32 6.26 35.93
N ASP A 25 25.92 6.08 37.19
CA ASP A 25 26.15 6.93 38.37
C ASP A 25 25.34 8.24 38.52
N ALA A 26 24.32 8.20 39.40
CA ALA A 26 23.93 9.33 40.24
C ALA A 26 23.28 8.87 41.56
N ALA A 27 23.79 9.39 42.68
CA ALA A 27 23.40 9.08 44.07
C ALA A 27 22.00 9.64 44.46
N PRO A 28 21.36 9.12 45.53
CA PRO A 28 19.96 9.43 45.84
C PRO A 28 19.80 10.75 46.61
N ALA A 29 18.91 11.62 46.13
CA ALA A 29 18.42 12.77 46.88
C ALA A 29 16.97 12.53 47.35
N THR A 30 16.71 12.93 48.60
CA THR A 30 15.56 12.64 49.45
C THR A 30 14.22 13.24 48.97
N ALA A 31 13.14 12.49 49.26
CA ALA A 31 11.77 12.73 48.87
C ALA A 31 11.08 13.93 49.55
N ALA A 32 10.24 14.64 48.78
CA ALA A 32 9.06 15.37 49.27
C ALA A 32 7.87 15.05 48.35
N ALA A 33 6.70 14.80 48.95
CA ALA A 33 5.49 14.28 48.29
C ALA A 33 4.82 15.30 47.35
N PRO A 34 4.18 14.88 46.24
CA PRO A 34 3.37 15.78 45.42
C PRO A 34 1.87 15.70 45.75
N ASP A 35 1.26 16.88 45.72
CA ASP A 35 -0.19 17.09 45.71
C ASP A 35 -0.85 16.51 44.44
N LYS A 36 -2.14 16.19 44.58
CA LYS A 36 -3.02 15.58 43.57
C LYS A 36 -3.11 16.41 42.28
N VAL A 37 -2.89 15.75 41.13
CA VAL A 37 -3.23 16.26 39.78
C VAL A 37 -4.49 15.53 39.28
N PRO A 38 -5.43 16.20 38.57
CA PRO A 38 -6.68 15.59 38.11
C PRO A 38 -6.45 14.57 36.99
N ALA A 39 -7.30 13.55 36.93
CA ALA A 39 -7.28 12.52 35.90
C ALA A 39 -7.62 13.10 34.51
N SER A 40 -6.68 12.96 33.56
CA SER A 40 -6.94 13.17 32.13
C SER A 40 -7.31 11.84 31.48
N THR A 41 -8.57 11.72 31.05
CA THR A 41 -9.05 10.65 30.16
C THR A 41 -8.72 10.99 28.71
N GLY A 42 -7.89 10.15 28.07
CA GLY A 42 -7.75 10.06 26.61
C GLY A 42 -6.35 10.38 26.06
N GLY A 43 -5.65 9.37 25.51
CA GLY A 43 -4.52 9.55 24.58
C GLY A 43 -3.10 9.19 25.06
N GLY A 44 -2.79 7.89 25.13
CA GLY A 44 -1.62 7.23 24.51
C GLY A 44 -0.15 7.66 24.74
N SER A 45 0.20 8.71 25.47
CA SER A 45 1.61 9.10 25.66
C SER A 45 2.10 8.74 27.07
N ILE A 46 2.72 7.57 27.23
CA ILE A 46 3.44 7.23 28.47
C ILE A 46 4.70 8.08 28.57
N THR A 47 4.92 8.77 29.70
CA THR A 47 6.14 9.55 29.87
C THR A 47 7.30 8.65 30.30
N LEU A 48 8.54 9.05 30.03
CA LEU A 48 9.73 8.32 30.49
C LEU A 48 9.73 8.11 32.03
N LEU A 49 9.15 9.04 32.77
CA LEU A 49 9.01 8.96 34.23
C LEU A 49 8.01 7.88 34.65
N ASP A 50 6.95 7.68 33.87
CA ASP A 50 5.96 6.63 34.10
C ASP A 50 6.56 5.25 33.82
N ILE A 51 7.35 5.12 32.73
CA ILE A 51 8.07 3.88 32.41
C ILE A 51 9.06 3.54 33.54
N GLN A 52 9.88 4.50 33.98
CA GLN A 52 10.91 4.26 35.01
C GLN A 52 10.33 3.84 36.38
N ARG A 53 9.11 4.29 36.70
CA ARG A 53 8.43 3.95 37.96
C ARG A 53 7.62 2.67 37.89
N ASP A 54 7.40 2.14 36.69
CA ASP A 54 6.57 0.96 36.50
C ASP A 54 7.22 -0.31 37.09
N ARG A 55 6.36 -1.20 37.58
CA ARG A 55 6.77 -2.49 38.17
C ARG A 55 7.49 -3.37 37.15
N LEU A 56 7.07 -3.39 35.88
CA LEU A 56 7.69 -4.20 34.83
C LEU A 56 9.13 -3.75 34.55
N THR A 57 9.40 -2.45 34.62
CA THR A 57 10.76 -1.91 34.45
C THR A 57 11.70 -2.37 35.57
N ARG A 58 11.18 -2.51 36.80
CA ARG A 58 11.94 -3.07 37.92
C ARG A 58 12.23 -4.56 37.70
N VAL A 59 11.22 -5.34 37.31
CA VAL A 59 11.38 -6.76 36.95
C VAL A 59 12.39 -6.91 35.81
N ALA A 60 12.33 -6.07 34.79
CA ALA A 60 13.29 -6.07 33.70
C ALA A 60 14.72 -5.84 34.20
N THR A 61 14.93 -4.83 35.04
CA THR A 61 16.25 -4.54 35.62
C THR A 61 16.80 -5.71 36.42
N GLU A 62 15.94 -6.42 37.16
CA GLU A 62 16.29 -7.57 38.00
C GLU A 62 16.60 -8.84 37.18
N HIS A 63 15.94 -9.06 36.04
CA HIS A 63 15.97 -10.34 35.33
C HIS A 63 16.63 -10.31 33.94
N TRP A 64 16.63 -9.19 33.21
CA TRP A 64 17.25 -9.11 31.88
C TRP A 64 17.91 -7.76 31.54
N GLY A 65 17.98 -6.84 32.49
CA GLY A 65 18.63 -5.53 32.32
C GLY A 65 20.16 -5.58 32.38
N THR A 66 20.75 -6.69 32.81
CA THR A 66 22.21 -6.92 32.80
C THR A 66 22.54 -8.31 32.26
N ALA A 67 23.72 -8.48 31.67
CA ALA A 67 24.16 -9.76 31.08
C ALA A 67 24.18 -10.92 32.10
N ALA A 68 24.43 -10.64 33.38
CA ALA A 68 24.42 -11.64 34.45
C ALA A 68 22.99 -12.04 34.86
N ALA A 69 22.06 -11.09 34.93
CA ALA A 69 20.65 -11.36 35.21
C ALA A 69 20.00 -12.16 34.07
N ALA A 70 20.30 -11.79 32.82
CA ALA A 70 19.80 -12.46 31.62
C ALA A 70 20.21 -13.94 31.53
N ALA A 71 21.23 -14.40 32.27
CA ALA A 71 21.65 -15.81 32.26
C ALA A 71 20.77 -16.72 33.15
N ALA A 72 20.00 -16.17 34.09
CA ALA A 72 19.13 -16.93 34.99
C ALA A 72 17.67 -16.91 34.50
N PHE A 73 17.33 -17.89 33.64
CA PHE A 73 15.98 -18.01 33.09
C PHE A 73 14.97 -18.61 34.09
N ASP A 74 13.79 -18.00 34.17
CA ASP A 74 12.67 -18.49 34.97
C ASP A 74 11.39 -18.58 34.11
N ALA A 75 11.00 -19.81 33.77
CA ALA A 75 9.80 -20.06 32.97
C ALA A 75 8.50 -19.70 33.71
N ASP A 76 8.49 -19.72 35.05
CA ASP A 76 7.31 -19.33 35.84
C ASP A 76 7.10 -17.81 35.79
N LEU A 77 8.19 -17.03 35.69
CA LEU A 77 8.11 -15.59 35.48
C LEU A 77 7.43 -15.24 34.16
N VAL A 78 7.79 -15.93 33.06
CA VAL A 78 7.14 -15.73 31.75
C VAL A 78 5.64 -16.03 31.83
N ARG A 79 5.26 -17.14 32.46
CA ARG A 79 3.84 -17.50 32.67
C ARG A 79 3.11 -16.45 33.49
N LYS A 80 3.76 -15.91 34.53
CA LYS A 80 3.20 -14.85 35.37
C LYS A 80 3.01 -13.56 34.60
N ILE A 81 4.03 -13.07 33.87
CA ILE A 81 3.95 -11.86 33.05
C ILE A 81 2.82 -12.00 32.02
N TYR A 82 2.76 -13.13 31.31
CA TYR A 82 1.70 -13.38 30.35
C TYR A 82 0.32 -13.34 31.00
N GLY A 83 0.13 -14.11 32.08
CA GLY A 83 -1.15 -14.24 32.76
C GLY A 83 -1.65 -12.95 33.43
N THR A 84 -0.76 -12.13 34.00
CA THR A 84 -1.17 -10.94 34.77
C THR A 84 -1.07 -9.63 34.00
N GLU A 85 -0.17 -9.52 33.02
CA GLU A 85 0.14 -8.22 32.37
C GLU A 85 -0.18 -8.19 30.87
N LEU A 86 -0.22 -9.34 30.18
CA LEU A 86 -0.43 -9.40 28.72
C LEU A 86 -1.80 -9.97 28.32
N ARG A 87 -2.42 -10.76 29.19
CA ARG A 87 -3.73 -11.36 28.91
C ARG A 87 -4.86 -10.33 29.05
N VAL A 88 -5.77 -10.32 28.07
CA VAL A 88 -7.03 -9.56 28.15
C VAL A 88 -8.17 -10.53 28.44
N GLU A 89 -8.92 -10.27 29.52
CA GLU A 89 -10.15 -10.98 29.85
C GLU A 89 -11.33 -10.00 29.69
N GLY A 90 -12.08 -10.10 28.59
CA GLY A 90 -13.24 -9.23 28.33
C GLY A 90 -13.73 -9.26 26.88
N ARG A 91 -14.92 -8.70 26.65
CA ARG A 91 -15.46 -8.41 25.30
C ARG A 91 -15.05 -7.00 24.89
N GLY A 92 -14.49 -6.85 23.70
CA GLY A 92 -14.05 -5.56 23.16
C GLY A 92 -12.96 -5.68 22.09
N ARG A 93 -12.68 -4.58 21.39
CA ARG A 93 -11.68 -4.52 20.30
C ARG A 93 -10.22 -4.51 20.78
N LYS A 94 -9.95 -4.60 22.09
CA LYS A 94 -8.57 -4.61 22.61
C LYS A 94 -8.06 -6.04 22.70
N THR A 95 -6.94 -6.32 22.02
CA THR A 95 -6.33 -7.65 22.00
C THR A 95 -5.18 -7.78 23.01
N VAL A 96 -4.61 -6.67 23.46
CA VAL A 96 -3.53 -6.60 24.45
C VAL A 96 -3.67 -5.34 25.33
N PRO A 97 -3.14 -5.34 26.56
CA PRO A 97 -2.93 -4.12 27.34
C PRO A 97 -1.76 -3.31 26.75
N LEU A 98 -2.03 -2.47 25.74
CA LEU A 98 -1.02 -1.78 24.92
C LEU A 98 0.15 -1.18 25.72
N GLN A 99 -0.16 -0.44 26.78
CA GLN A 99 0.87 0.19 27.63
C GLN A 99 1.84 -0.82 28.25
N ARG A 100 1.36 -2.02 28.63
CA ARG A 100 2.21 -3.07 29.22
C ARG A 100 3.13 -3.68 28.17
N VAL A 101 2.60 -3.91 26.97
CA VAL A 101 3.37 -4.44 25.83
C VAL A 101 4.48 -3.47 25.44
N MET A 102 4.18 -2.17 25.33
CA MET A 102 5.15 -1.12 25.06
C MET A 102 6.28 -1.09 26.10
N ILE A 103 5.97 -1.18 27.40
CA ILE A 103 6.99 -1.18 28.46
C ILE A 103 7.92 -2.39 28.32
N LEU A 104 7.38 -3.57 28.00
CA LEU A 104 8.19 -4.78 27.80
C LEU A 104 9.08 -4.67 26.55
N GLU A 105 8.57 -4.10 25.46
CA GLU A 105 9.34 -3.87 24.23
C GLU A 105 10.51 -2.91 24.49
N VAL A 106 10.26 -1.77 25.14
CA VAL A 106 11.29 -0.79 25.52
C VAL A 106 12.35 -1.41 26.43
N SER A 107 11.95 -2.38 27.27
CA SER A 107 12.85 -3.13 28.14
C SER A 107 13.64 -4.25 27.44
N GLN A 108 13.46 -4.44 26.12
CA GLN A 108 14.06 -5.51 25.32
C GLN A 108 13.72 -6.92 25.83
N TYR A 109 12.46 -7.14 26.24
CA TYR A 109 11.98 -8.42 26.77
C TYR A 109 12.16 -9.57 25.77
N LEU A 110 12.00 -9.31 24.46
CA LEU A 110 12.20 -10.32 23.43
C LEU A 110 13.67 -10.71 23.28
N GLU A 111 14.54 -9.72 23.07
CA GLU A 111 15.95 -9.91 22.73
C GLU A 111 16.77 -10.43 23.91
N ASN A 112 16.47 -9.98 25.13
CA ASN A 112 17.29 -10.27 26.30
C ASN A 112 16.73 -11.40 27.17
N TYR A 113 15.44 -11.74 27.07
CA TYR A 113 14.82 -12.73 27.96
C TYR A 113 14.06 -13.85 27.24
N LEU A 114 13.15 -13.54 26.31
CA LEU A 114 12.35 -14.58 25.66
C LEU A 114 13.16 -15.40 24.66
N TRP A 115 13.83 -14.73 23.71
CA TRP A 115 14.47 -15.38 22.58
C TRP A 115 15.74 -16.16 22.93
N PRO A 116 16.66 -15.65 23.78
CA PRO A 116 17.85 -16.40 24.17
C PRO A 116 17.53 -17.73 24.85
N HIS A 117 16.40 -17.81 25.57
CA HIS A 117 15.96 -18.96 26.34
C HIS A 117 14.87 -19.80 25.67
N PHE A 118 14.53 -19.49 24.42
CA PHE A 118 13.56 -20.28 23.68
C PHE A 118 14.13 -21.65 23.28
N ASP A 119 13.37 -22.71 23.59
CA ASP A 119 13.59 -24.08 23.13
C ASP A 119 12.33 -24.62 22.41
N PRO A 120 12.42 -25.14 21.18
CA PRO A 120 11.26 -25.60 20.42
C PRO A 120 10.46 -26.76 21.04
N VAL A 121 11.08 -27.57 21.90
CA VAL A 121 10.47 -28.76 22.51
C VAL A 121 9.82 -28.40 23.84
N ASP A 122 10.53 -27.64 24.67
CA ASP A 122 10.13 -27.39 26.06
C ASP A 122 9.36 -26.06 26.26
N ALA A 123 9.28 -25.20 25.24
CA ALA A 123 8.59 -23.91 25.35
C ALA A 123 7.10 -24.07 25.67
N SER A 124 6.66 -23.39 26.74
CA SER A 124 5.25 -23.32 27.14
C SER A 124 4.44 -22.46 26.18
N PHE A 125 3.11 -22.62 26.23
CA PHE A 125 2.16 -21.80 25.47
C PHE A 125 2.42 -20.30 25.69
N GLU A 126 2.58 -19.87 26.94
CA GLU A 126 2.79 -18.48 27.34
C GLU A 126 4.08 -17.90 26.79
N HIS A 127 5.15 -18.72 26.69
CA HIS A 127 6.42 -18.29 26.12
C HIS A 127 6.28 -18.01 24.62
N VAL A 128 5.67 -18.94 23.87
CA VAL A 128 5.44 -18.79 22.43
C VAL A 128 4.52 -17.58 22.16
N MET A 129 3.44 -17.45 22.92
CA MET A 129 2.50 -16.34 22.76
C MET A 129 3.13 -15.00 23.16
N SER A 130 3.98 -14.95 24.17
CA SER A 130 4.72 -13.72 24.52
C SER A 130 5.65 -13.28 23.38
N ILE A 131 6.33 -14.21 22.70
CA ILE A 131 7.15 -13.90 21.52
C ILE A 131 6.27 -13.34 20.39
N ILE A 132 5.12 -13.97 20.11
CA ILE A 132 4.13 -13.50 19.12
C ILE A 132 3.73 -12.05 19.41
N LEU A 133 3.40 -11.73 20.66
CA LEU A 133 2.99 -10.37 21.06
C LEU A 133 4.10 -9.34 20.89
N MET A 134 5.34 -9.68 21.27
CA MET A 134 6.47 -8.76 21.10
C MET A 134 6.79 -8.51 19.63
N VAL A 135 6.70 -9.53 18.78
CA VAL A 135 6.87 -9.38 17.32
C VAL A 135 5.78 -8.45 16.77
N ASN A 136 4.52 -8.67 17.11
CA ASN A 136 3.42 -7.81 16.67
C ASN A 136 3.61 -6.35 17.10
N GLU A 137 4.08 -6.13 18.33
CA GLU A 137 4.36 -4.79 18.83
C GLU A 137 5.48 -4.10 18.05
N LYS A 138 6.55 -4.83 17.72
CA LYS A 138 7.63 -4.30 16.88
C LYS A 138 7.14 -3.84 15.50
N PHE A 139 6.22 -4.59 14.89
CA PHE A 139 5.56 -4.16 13.65
C PHE A 139 4.71 -2.91 13.86
N ARG A 140 3.97 -2.82 14.96
CA ARG A 140 3.12 -1.66 15.30
C ARG A 140 3.94 -0.38 15.48
N GLU A 141 5.11 -0.48 16.12
CA GLU A 141 6.06 0.63 16.33
C GLU A 141 7.00 0.85 15.13
N ASN A 142 6.87 0.04 14.06
CA ASN A 142 7.69 0.10 12.85
C ASN A 142 9.20 -0.02 13.14
N VAL A 143 9.58 -0.95 14.02
CA VAL A 143 10.97 -1.31 14.32
C VAL A 143 11.30 -2.70 13.76
N ALA A 144 12.59 -2.98 13.59
CA ALA A 144 13.05 -4.22 12.96
C ALA A 144 12.68 -5.46 13.80
N ALA A 145 11.69 -6.22 13.33
CA ALA A 145 11.10 -7.32 14.10
C ALA A 145 11.88 -8.64 13.98
N TRP A 146 12.52 -8.91 12.83
CA TRP A 146 13.11 -10.22 12.55
C TRP A 146 14.61 -10.34 12.87
N THR A 147 15.30 -9.22 13.02
CA THR A 147 16.77 -9.18 13.08
C THR A 147 17.34 -9.96 14.25
N CYS A 148 16.66 -9.96 15.40
CA CYS A 148 17.10 -10.70 16.60
C CYS A 148 17.09 -12.24 16.42
N PHE A 149 16.35 -12.76 15.44
CA PHE A 149 16.25 -14.20 15.20
C PHE A 149 17.40 -14.75 14.33
N HIS A 150 18.19 -13.87 13.67
CA HIS A 150 19.21 -14.26 12.68
C HIS A 150 20.38 -15.03 13.28
N ASP A 151 20.64 -14.83 14.58
CA ASP A 151 21.73 -15.50 15.31
C ASP A 151 21.42 -16.98 15.63
N ARG A 152 20.13 -17.36 15.71
CA ARG A 152 19.67 -18.72 16.09
C ARG A 152 18.70 -19.31 15.06
N LYS A 153 19.15 -19.45 13.81
CA LYS A 153 18.34 -19.88 12.64
C LYS A 153 17.54 -21.18 12.86
N ASP A 154 18.17 -22.22 13.40
CA ASP A 154 17.50 -23.52 13.63
C ASP A 154 16.39 -23.42 14.69
N ALA A 155 16.63 -22.66 15.75
CA ALA A 155 15.63 -22.40 16.78
C ALA A 155 14.45 -21.61 16.20
N PHE A 156 14.69 -20.68 15.26
CA PHE A 156 13.64 -19.88 14.64
C PHE A 156 12.72 -20.73 13.76
N LYS A 157 13.30 -21.65 12.99
CA LYS A 157 12.51 -22.64 12.27
C LYS A 157 11.66 -23.47 13.25
N GLY A 158 12.25 -23.93 14.35
CA GLY A 158 11.53 -24.62 15.43
C GLY A 158 10.39 -23.80 16.03
N PHE A 159 10.61 -22.50 16.26
CA PHE A 159 9.61 -21.55 16.73
C PHE A 159 8.42 -21.45 15.77
N LEU A 160 8.65 -21.23 14.47
CA LEU A 160 7.55 -21.15 13.50
C LEU A 160 6.73 -22.45 13.44
N TRP A 161 7.37 -23.62 13.53
CA TRP A 161 6.65 -24.89 13.64
C TRP A 161 5.84 -25.01 14.93
N ARG A 162 6.38 -24.52 16.06
CA ARG A 162 5.66 -24.47 17.33
C ARG A 162 4.43 -23.56 17.22
N VAL A 163 4.56 -22.40 16.58
CA VAL A 163 3.44 -21.47 16.30
C VAL A 163 2.34 -22.16 15.48
N LEU A 164 2.68 -22.90 14.43
CA LEU A 164 1.69 -23.64 13.64
C LEU A 164 0.96 -24.71 14.46
N LYS A 165 1.66 -25.36 15.40
CA LYS A 165 1.12 -26.39 16.28
C LYS A 165 0.25 -25.85 17.42
N LEU A 166 0.33 -24.57 17.79
CA LEU A 166 -0.48 -23.98 18.86
C LEU A 166 -1.99 -24.23 18.67
N LYS A 167 -2.43 -24.32 17.43
CA LYS A 167 -3.83 -24.58 17.06
C LYS A 167 -4.24 -26.05 17.15
N GLU A 168 -3.29 -26.99 17.19
CA GLU A 168 -3.53 -28.43 17.38
C GLU A 168 -3.48 -28.86 18.86
N GLU A 169 -3.12 -27.95 19.77
CA GLU A 169 -3.06 -28.23 21.22
C GLU A 169 -4.46 -28.34 21.85
N GLU A 170 -4.56 -29.09 22.95
CA GLU A 170 -5.83 -29.28 23.69
C GLU A 170 -6.39 -27.97 24.26
N ARG A 171 -5.53 -26.97 24.51
CA ARG A 171 -5.94 -25.65 25.02
C ARG A 171 -6.51 -24.79 23.90
N ALA A 172 -7.82 -24.56 23.93
CA ALA A 172 -8.47 -23.62 23.03
C ALA A 172 -7.97 -22.18 23.24
N LEU A 173 -7.65 -21.49 22.14
CA LEU A 173 -7.32 -20.07 22.13
C LEU A 173 -8.58 -19.22 22.35
N ASN A 174 -8.47 -18.21 23.21
CA ASN A 174 -9.53 -17.19 23.32
C ASN A 174 -9.51 -16.22 22.12
N MET A 175 -10.51 -15.35 21.98
CA MET A 175 -10.64 -14.47 20.80
C MET A 175 -9.48 -13.46 20.66
N ALA A 176 -9.00 -12.91 21.77
CA ALA A 176 -7.84 -12.00 21.76
C ALA A 176 -6.56 -12.74 21.33
N GLU A 177 -6.34 -13.95 21.83
CA GLU A 177 -5.23 -14.82 21.43
C GLU A 177 -5.31 -15.20 19.96
N LYS A 178 -6.49 -15.57 19.46
CA LYS A 178 -6.73 -15.86 18.03
C LYS A 178 -6.41 -14.66 17.14
N THR A 179 -6.79 -13.46 17.56
CA THR A 179 -6.55 -12.22 16.80
C THR A 179 -5.06 -11.85 16.78
N ASN A 180 -4.38 -11.95 17.92
CA ASN A 180 -2.92 -11.71 17.99
C ASN A 180 -2.12 -12.76 17.21
N TYR A 181 -2.54 -14.03 17.26
CA TYR A 181 -1.99 -15.10 16.43
C TYR A 181 -2.12 -14.76 14.94
N LEU A 182 -3.31 -14.33 14.53
CA LEU A 182 -3.59 -13.95 13.15
C LEU A 182 -2.76 -12.74 12.72
N LEU A 183 -2.60 -11.74 13.57
CA LEU A 183 -1.74 -10.58 13.32
C LEU A 183 -0.28 -10.99 13.11
N PHE A 184 0.23 -11.95 13.89
CA PHE A 184 1.56 -12.50 13.67
C PHE A 184 1.69 -13.24 12.34
N MET A 185 0.66 -13.99 11.94
CA MET A 185 0.63 -14.62 10.62
C MET A 185 0.61 -13.57 9.51
N ILE A 186 -0.18 -12.50 9.64
CA ILE A 186 -0.20 -11.37 8.70
C ILE A 186 1.22 -10.79 8.55
N ASN A 187 1.87 -10.44 9.67
CA ASN A 187 3.23 -9.91 9.69
C ASN A 187 4.24 -10.87 9.05
N SER A 188 4.10 -12.17 9.30
CA SER A 188 4.95 -13.22 8.71
C SER A 188 4.78 -13.33 7.19
N PHE A 189 3.55 -13.27 6.68
CA PHE A 189 3.27 -13.31 5.24
C PHE A 189 3.59 -11.99 4.53
N GLN A 190 3.68 -10.87 5.25
CA GLN A 190 4.16 -9.61 4.70
C GLN A 190 5.69 -9.54 4.58
N SER A 191 6.42 -10.38 5.33
CA SER A 191 7.87 -10.32 5.48
C SER A 191 8.62 -11.37 4.65
N LEU A 192 8.19 -11.61 3.41
CA LEU A 192 8.77 -12.66 2.55
C LEU A 192 10.16 -12.30 2.02
N GLU A 193 10.63 -11.07 2.22
CA GLU A 193 12.00 -10.65 1.96
C GLU A 193 13.01 -11.30 2.90
N ASP A 194 12.61 -11.53 4.16
CA ASP A 194 13.44 -12.24 5.13
C ASP A 194 13.53 -13.72 4.74
N GLU A 195 14.75 -14.21 4.54
CA GLU A 195 15.00 -15.57 4.07
C GLU A 195 14.49 -16.63 5.06
N LEU A 196 14.65 -16.40 6.37
CA LEU A 196 14.26 -17.35 7.40
C LEU A 196 12.73 -17.49 7.49
N VAL A 197 12.03 -16.37 7.40
CA VAL A 197 10.55 -16.34 7.37
C VAL A 197 10.06 -17.01 6.09
N ARG A 198 10.58 -16.59 4.94
CA ARG A 198 10.19 -17.07 3.60
C ARG A 198 10.27 -18.58 3.47
N GLU A 199 11.35 -19.21 3.95
CA GLU A 199 11.56 -20.66 3.82
C GLU A 199 10.47 -21.50 4.48
N THR A 200 9.92 -21.05 5.61
CA THR A 200 8.91 -21.79 6.37
C THR A 200 7.50 -21.40 5.93
N ILE A 201 7.23 -20.10 5.82
CA ILE A 201 5.90 -19.57 5.51
C ILE A 201 5.45 -19.95 4.09
N LEU A 202 6.35 -19.96 3.08
CA LEU A 202 5.98 -20.36 1.72
C LEU A 202 5.61 -21.85 1.58
N GLN A 203 5.94 -22.69 2.56
CA GLN A 203 5.53 -24.11 2.54
C GLN A 203 4.01 -24.26 2.66
N LEU A 204 3.38 -23.36 3.42
CA LEU A 204 1.93 -23.32 3.69
C LEU A 204 1.12 -22.97 2.44
N VAL A 205 1.72 -22.24 1.49
CA VAL A 205 1.10 -21.81 0.22
C VAL A 205 1.70 -22.52 -0.99
N SER A 206 2.32 -23.69 -0.78
CA SER A 206 2.87 -24.47 -1.88
C SER A 206 1.80 -25.23 -2.66
N LEU A 207 2.16 -25.84 -3.80
CA LEU A 207 1.25 -26.70 -4.58
C LEU A 207 0.65 -27.85 -3.73
N LYS A 208 1.27 -28.26 -2.62
CA LYS A 208 0.72 -29.28 -1.73
C LYS A 208 -0.59 -28.86 -1.05
N LEU A 209 -0.86 -27.55 -0.95
CA LEU A 209 -2.12 -27.00 -0.43
C LEU A 209 -3.33 -27.56 -1.19
N TRP A 210 -3.16 -27.88 -2.47
CA TRP A 210 -4.20 -28.47 -3.32
C TRP A 210 -4.62 -29.89 -2.92
N ASN A 211 -3.91 -30.55 -2.00
CA ASN A 211 -4.38 -31.80 -1.39
C ASN A 211 -5.67 -31.61 -0.59
N THR A 212 -5.99 -30.37 -0.21
CA THR A 212 -7.21 -30.04 0.54
C THR A 212 -8.35 -29.55 -0.34
N LEU A 213 -8.14 -29.28 -1.63
CA LEU A 213 -9.21 -28.82 -2.52
C LEU A 213 -10.28 -29.90 -2.70
N SER A 214 -11.52 -29.46 -2.94
CA SER A 214 -12.54 -30.37 -3.46
C SER A 214 -12.05 -31.03 -4.76
N PHE A 215 -12.42 -32.30 -4.96
CA PHE A 215 -12.00 -33.05 -6.13
C PHE A 215 -12.36 -32.34 -7.44
N GLY A 216 -13.56 -31.75 -7.48
CA GLY A 216 -14.03 -31.01 -8.63
C GLY A 216 -13.21 -29.76 -8.92
N ARG A 217 -12.89 -28.96 -7.90
CA ARG A 217 -12.05 -27.79 -8.05
C ARG A 217 -10.62 -28.13 -8.49
N LEU A 218 -10.03 -29.16 -7.88
CA LEU A 218 -8.71 -29.65 -8.28
C LEU A 218 -8.66 -30.04 -9.76
N GLN A 219 -9.68 -30.74 -10.26
CA GLN A 219 -9.78 -31.08 -11.68
C GLN A 219 -9.84 -29.85 -12.57
N MET A 220 -10.65 -28.85 -12.20
CA MET A 220 -10.76 -27.60 -12.96
C MET A 220 -9.41 -26.88 -13.05
N GLU A 221 -8.72 -26.69 -11.92
CA GLU A 221 -7.44 -25.98 -11.89
C GLU A 221 -6.35 -26.70 -12.68
N LEU A 222 -6.32 -28.03 -12.65
CA LEU A 222 -5.39 -28.84 -13.45
C LEU A 222 -5.70 -28.80 -14.96
N CYS A 223 -6.98 -28.73 -15.33
CA CYS A 223 -7.40 -28.57 -16.73
C CYS A 223 -7.06 -27.18 -17.28
N LEU A 224 -7.23 -26.14 -16.45
CA LEU A 224 -6.85 -24.76 -16.80
C LEU A 224 -5.34 -24.60 -16.91
N ASN A 225 -4.56 -25.40 -16.16
CA ASN A 225 -3.10 -25.33 -16.11
C ASN A 225 -2.43 -26.69 -16.38
N PRO A 226 -2.42 -27.17 -17.65
CA PRO A 226 -1.93 -28.50 -17.99
C PRO A 226 -0.47 -28.77 -17.58
N GLU A 227 0.36 -27.73 -17.50
CA GLU A 227 1.75 -27.84 -17.08
C GLU A 227 1.91 -28.34 -15.64
N LEU A 228 0.92 -28.07 -14.77
CA LEU A 228 0.94 -28.49 -13.38
C LEU A 228 0.61 -29.97 -13.20
N ILE A 229 -0.05 -30.62 -14.16
CA ILE A 229 -0.42 -32.05 -14.09
C ILE A 229 0.82 -32.91 -13.84
N LYS A 230 1.93 -32.62 -14.54
CA LYS A 230 3.21 -33.36 -14.37
C LYS A 230 3.79 -33.14 -12.98
N LYS A 231 3.78 -31.89 -12.48
CA LYS A 231 4.30 -31.52 -11.15
C LYS A 231 3.46 -32.17 -10.04
N TRP A 232 2.14 -32.07 -10.14
CA TRP A 232 1.17 -32.68 -9.23
C TRP A 232 1.33 -34.20 -9.15
N THR A 233 1.42 -34.87 -10.30
CA THR A 233 1.63 -36.33 -10.37
C THR A 233 2.95 -36.74 -9.71
N LYS A 234 4.01 -35.94 -9.86
CA LYS A 234 5.31 -36.19 -9.21
C LYS A 234 5.21 -36.06 -7.69
N ILE A 235 4.50 -35.05 -7.18
CA ILE A 235 4.26 -34.85 -5.74
C ILE A 235 3.50 -36.05 -5.17
N ARG A 236 2.36 -36.42 -5.79
CA ARG A 236 1.56 -37.59 -5.38
C ARG A 236 2.36 -38.89 -5.36
N ARG A 237 3.22 -39.11 -6.36
CA ARG A 237 4.13 -40.28 -6.41
C ARG A 237 5.17 -40.26 -5.29
N ARG A 238 5.67 -39.09 -4.90
CA ARG A 238 6.63 -38.92 -3.81
C ARG A 238 5.95 -39.20 -2.46
N GLU A 239 4.81 -38.57 -2.21
CA GLU A 239 3.99 -38.79 -1.01
C GLU A 239 3.63 -40.28 -0.86
N ALA A 240 3.20 -40.93 -1.94
CA ALA A 240 2.88 -42.36 -1.92
C ALA A 240 4.10 -43.26 -1.63
N LYS A 241 5.32 -42.83 -1.98
CA LYS A 241 6.55 -43.54 -1.62
C LYS A 241 6.95 -43.31 -0.17
N GLU A 242 6.75 -42.10 0.35
CA GLU A 242 7.04 -41.73 1.74
C GLU A 242 6.06 -42.42 2.70
N ALA A 243 4.76 -42.45 2.37
CA ALA A 243 3.75 -43.21 3.13
C ALA A 243 4.08 -44.72 3.19
N LYS A 244 4.59 -45.29 2.10
CA LYS A 244 5.05 -46.70 2.08
C LYS A 244 6.29 -46.97 2.93
N LYS A 245 7.10 -45.95 3.24
CA LYS A 245 8.30 -46.07 4.07
C LYS A 245 8.02 -45.87 5.56
N ALA A 246 6.96 -45.15 5.90
CA ALA A 246 6.64 -44.77 7.27
C ALA A 246 5.76 -45.80 8.03
N ASP A 247 5.40 -46.93 7.42
CA ASP A 247 4.50 -47.98 7.94
C ASP A 247 3.14 -47.49 8.49
N GLN A 248 2.81 -46.20 8.29
CA GLN A 248 1.54 -45.58 8.59
C GLN A 248 0.98 -44.91 7.34
N PRO A 249 -0.34 -45.04 7.05
CA PRO A 249 -0.97 -44.32 5.96
C PRO A 249 -1.10 -42.84 6.34
N ILE A 250 -0.06 -42.04 6.08
CA ILE A 250 -0.12 -40.59 6.22
C ILE A 250 -1.00 -40.05 5.10
N ASN A 251 -2.20 -39.57 5.42
CA ASN A 251 -3.04 -38.87 4.46
C ASN A 251 -2.44 -37.48 4.20
N PRO A 252 -2.01 -37.14 2.96
CA PRO A 252 -1.39 -35.85 2.70
C PRO A 252 -2.32 -34.66 2.95
N SER A 253 -3.65 -34.84 2.89
CA SER A 253 -4.59 -33.77 3.28
C SER A 253 -4.56 -33.46 4.77
N GLU A 254 -4.14 -34.41 5.61
CA GLU A 254 -4.10 -34.26 7.08
C GLU A 254 -2.77 -33.70 7.59
N MET A 255 -1.78 -33.56 6.71
CA MET A 255 -0.51 -32.93 7.06
C MET A 255 -0.75 -31.48 7.47
N LEU A 256 -0.17 -31.07 8.60
CA LEU A 256 -0.32 -29.73 9.18
C LEU A 256 -0.12 -28.62 8.14
N GLU A 257 0.99 -28.66 7.39
CA GLU A 257 1.31 -27.73 6.29
C GLU A 257 0.16 -27.53 5.29
N ASN A 258 -0.54 -28.61 4.95
CA ASN A 258 -1.54 -28.63 3.89
C ASN A 258 -2.91 -28.21 4.41
N LYS A 259 -3.33 -28.69 5.59
CA LYS A 259 -4.65 -28.36 6.17
C LYS A 259 -4.68 -27.02 6.88
N PHE A 260 -3.54 -26.47 7.30
CA PHE A 260 -3.47 -25.27 8.14
C PHE A 260 -4.34 -24.11 7.62
N LEU A 261 -4.15 -23.69 6.37
CA LEU A 261 -4.90 -22.56 5.81
C LEU A 261 -6.38 -22.88 5.61
N ARG A 262 -6.72 -24.11 5.19
CA ARG A 262 -8.11 -24.54 5.08
C ARG A 262 -8.81 -24.48 6.43
N ASN A 263 -8.20 -25.05 7.47
CA ASN A 263 -8.74 -25.07 8.82
C ASN A 263 -8.92 -23.66 9.37
N LEU A 264 -7.98 -22.74 9.08
CA LEU A 264 -8.07 -21.35 9.53
C LEU A 264 -9.23 -20.60 8.84
N ILE A 265 -9.45 -20.85 7.54
CA ILE A 265 -10.60 -20.31 6.80
C ILE A 265 -11.91 -20.88 7.35
N GLU A 266 -11.97 -22.19 7.62
CA GLU A 266 -13.16 -22.85 8.17
C GLU A 266 -13.47 -22.35 9.59
N GLU A 267 -12.45 -22.15 10.44
CA GLU A 267 -12.59 -21.53 11.76
C GLU A 267 -13.16 -20.10 11.65
N PHE A 268 -12.67 -19.31 10.69
CA PHE A 268 -13.20 -17.98 10.41
C PHE A 268 -14.69 -18.02 10.01
N VAL A 269 -15.07 -18.90 9.09
CA VAL A 269 -16.46 -19.04 8.64
C VAL A 269 -17.36 -19.47 9.80
N GLU A 270 -16.89 -20.35 10.69
CA GLU A 270 -17.63 -20.74 11.90
C GLU A 270 -17.85 -19.54 12.84
N ILE A 271 -16.80 -18.74 13.09
CA ILE A 271 -16.90 -17.53 13.94
C ILE A 271 -17.88 -16.52 13.32
N LEU A 272 -17.77 -16.27 12.02
CA LEU A 272 -18.62 -15.34 11.28
C LEU A 272 -20.10 -15.70 11.40
N ASN A 273 -20.44 -16.99 11.26
CA ASN A 273 -21.83 -17.44 11.27
C ASN A 273 -22.41 -17.59 12.68
N SER A 274 -21.61 -18.02 13.66
CA SER A 274 -22.16 -18.52 14.93
C SER A 274 -21.83 -17.64 16.15
N LYS A 275 -20.86 -16.72 16.06
CA LYS A 275 -20.33 -16.00 17.23
C LYS A 275 -20.40 -14.48 17.12
N VAL A 276 -20.52 -13.92 15.92
CA VAL A 276 -20.55 -12.46 15.71
C VAL A 276 -21.86 -11.84 16.22
N ILE A 277 -23.00 -12.44 15.88
CA ILE A 277 -24.33 -11.99 16.35
C ILE A 277 -24.84 -13.02 17.34
N LEU A 278 -24.95 -12.61 18.60
CA LEU A 278 -25.53 -13.44 19.64
C LEU A 278 -27.05 -13.40 19.47
N SER A 279 -27.65 -14.52 19.04
CA SER A 279 -29.09 -14.69 19.15
C SER A 279 -29.44 -14.88 20.63
N ASN A 280 -30.36 -14.06 21.15
CA ASN A 280 -30.93 -14.27 22.48
C ASN A 280 -31.75 -15.57 22.45
N GLN A 281 -31.09 -16.71 22.61
CA GLN A 281 -31.76 -17.97 22.94
C GLN A 281 -32.00 -18.03 24.44
N ASP A 282 -32.88 -17.16 24.95
CA ASP A 282 -33.68 -17.45 26.13
C ASP A 282 -35.14 -17.32 25.68
N GLY A 283 -35.85 -18.44 25.70
CA GLY A 283 -36.95 -18.73 24.80
C GLY A 283 -38.17 -17.80 24.84
N ALA A 284 -38.67 -17.49 23.63
CA ALA A 284 -40.08 -17.30 23.31
C ALA A 284 -40.23 -17.42 21.78
N GLU A 285 -41.43 -17.80 21.35
CA GLU A 285 -41.77 -18.47 20.09
C GLU A 285 -41.47 -17.68 18.79
N GLU A 286 -41.30 -18.46 17.72
CA GLU A 286 -41.28 -18.02 16.32
C GLU A 286 -42.41 -17.04 16.00
N SER A 287 -42.07 -15.83 15.58
CA SER A 287 -42.94 -15.06 14.71
C SER A 287 -42.16 -14.34 13.61
N VAL A 288 -42.82 -14.38 12.46
CA VAL A 288 -42.39 -14.09 11.10
C VAL A 288 -42.29 -12.59 10.87
N LEU A 289 -41.18 -12.17 10.25
CA LEU A 289 -40.95 -10.94 9.46
C LEU A 289 -41.05 -9.59 10.19
N ASN A 290 -39.93 -8.85 10.11
CA ASN A 290 -39.76 -7.43 10.42
C ASN A 290 -39.84 -7.03 11.90
N GLU A 291 -38.77 -7.29 12.66
CA GLU A 291 -38.44 -6.48 13.83
C GLU A 291 -36.91 -6.47 14.01
N SER A 292 -36.38 -5.26 14.21
CA SER A 292 -34.97 -4.87 14.37
C SER A 292 -34.03 -5.95 14.92
N PHE A 293 -32.95 -6.25 14.17
CA PHE A 293 -31.81 -7.06 14.62
C PHE A 293 -31.10 -6.40 15.82
N SER A 294 -31.67 -6.53 17.01
CA SER A 294 -31.13 -6.03 18.28
C SER A 294 -30.29 -7.11 19.01
N GLY A 295 -29.58 -7.97 18.26
CA GLY A 295 -28.63 -8.90 18.84
C GLY A 295 -27.36 -8.15 19.26
N GLN A 296 -26.89 -8.33 20.49
CA GLN A 296 -25.60 -7.78 20.89
C GLN A 296 -24.49 -8.38 20.03
N ILE A 297 -23.76 -7.51 19.31
CA ILE A 297 -22.58 -7.90 18.52
C ILE A 297 -21.35 -8.00 19.43
N ASP A 298 -20.60 -9.08 19.28
CA ASP A 298 -19.30 -9.23 19.95
C ASP A 298 -18.20 -8.51 19.15
N ASP A 299 -17.79 -7.34 19.63
CA ASP A 299 -16.75 -6.52 19.00
C ASP A 299 -15.39 -7.26 18.90
N SER A 300 -15.10 -8.23 19.76
CA SER A 300 -13.88 -9.06 19.65
C SER A 300 -13.95 -9.99 18.43
N CYS A 301 -15.13 -10.55 18.15
CA CYS A 301 -15.36 -11.40 16.98
C CYS A 301 -15.33 -10.57 15.69
N VAL A 302 -15.90 -9.36 15.71
CA VAL A 302 -15.85 -8.43 14.56
C VAL A 302 -14.40 -8.12 14.19
N LEU A 303 -13.57 -7.75 15.17
CA LEU A 303 -12.15 -7.46 14.92
C LEU A 303 -11.41 -8.67 14.34
N TYR A 304 -11.67 -9.87 14.86
CA TYR A 304 -11.09 -11.09 14.31
C TYR A 304 -11.48 -11.29 12.83
N CYS A 305 -12.76 -11.12 12.49
CA CYS A 305 -13.25 -11.24 11.12
C CYS A 305 -12.62 -10.20 10.19
N GLU A 306 -12.47 -8.95 10.64
CA GLU A 306 -11.81 -7.88 9.87
C GLU A 306 -10.32 -8.21 9.63
N ARG A 307 -9.58 -8.62 10.68
CA ARG A 307 -8.18 -9.08 10.54
C ARG A 307 -8.07 -10.31 9.64
N PHE A 308 -9.09 -11.17 9.60
CA PHE A 308 -9.09 -12.32 8.71
C PHE A 308 -9.26 -11.93 7.25
N MET A 309 -10.07 -10.91 6.96
CA MET A 309 -10.12 -10.34 5.61
C MET A 309 -8.79 -9.71 5.23
N GLU A 310 -8.17 -8.92 6.11
CA GLU A 310 -6.82 -8.37 5.91
C GLU A 310 -5.81 -9.47 5.56
N PHE A 311 -5.81 -10.58 6.30
CA PHE A 311 -4.95 -11.73 6.07
C PHE A 311 -5.11 -12.33 4.65
N LEU A 312 -6.35 -12.56 4.22
CA LEU A 312 -6.61 -13.09 2.87
C LEU A 312 -6.27 -12.08 1.77
N ILE A 313 -6.57 -10.79 1.98
CA ILE A 313 -6.25 -9.71 1.03
C ILE A 313 -4.74 -9.65 0.81
N ASP A 314 -3.95 -9.60 1.89
CA ASP A 314 -2.49 -9.51 1.80
C ASP A 314 -1.90 -10.68 1.02
N MET A 315 -2.35 -11.90 1.31
CA MET A 315 -1.89 -13.10 0.61
C MET A 315 -2.34 -13.17 -0.85
N LEU A 316 -3.53 -12.67 -1.21
CA LEU A 316 -3.98 -12.63 -2.61
C LEU A 316 -3.37 -11.46 -3.40
N SER A 317 -2.89 -10.43 -2.70
CA SER A 317 -2.25 -9.24 -3.26
C SER A 317 -0.76 -9.43 -3.60
N GLN A 318 -0.19 -10.61 -3.31
CA GLN A 318 1.20 -10.97 -3.62
C GLN A 318 1.24 -12.27 -4.44
N LEU A 319 1.98 -12.26 -5.55
CA LEU A 319 2.02 -13.39 -6.49
C LEU A 319 2.51 -14.73 -5.88
N PRO A 320 3.55 -14.77 -5.02
CA PRO A 320 4.05 -16.04 -4.46
C PRO A 320 3.03 -16.80 -3.63
N THR A 321 2.19 -16.09 -2.87
CA THR A 321 1.16 -16.63 -1.98
C THR A 321 -0.16 -16.87 -2.71
N ARG A 322 -0.51 -15.99 -3.66
CA ARG A 322 -1.75 -16.05 -4.44
C ARG A 322 -1.92 -17.35 -5.23
N ARG A 323 -0.85 -17.80 -5.90
CA ARG A 323 -0.84 -18.91 -6.89
C ARG A 323 -1.66 -20.13 -6.51
N PHE A 324 -1.46 -20.62 -5.29
CA PHE A 324 -2.10 -21.85 -4.83
C PHE A 324 -3.19 -21.58 -3.79
N LEU A 325 -3.20 -20.38 -3.18
CA LEU A 325 -4.23 -19.94 -2.25
C LEU A 325 -5.54 -19.55 -2.95
N ARG A 326 -5.50 -18.79 -4.06
CA ARG A 326 -6.71 -18.29 -4.74
C ARG A 326 -7.70 -19.42 -5.05
N PRO A 327 -7.27 -20.60 -5.57
CA PRO A 327 -8.17 -21.73 -5.74
C PRO A 327 -8.83 -22.22 -4.46
N LEU A 328 -8.14 -22.18 -3.31
CA LEU A 328 -8.68 -22.60 -2.02
C LEU A 328 -9.74 -21.61 -1.50
N VAL A 329 -9.46 -20.31 -1.57
CA VAL A 329 -10.43 -19.26 -1.16
C VAL A 329 -11.73 -19.40 -1.96
N ALA A 330 -11.60 -19.63 -3.26
CA ALA A 330 -12.72 -19.82 -4.15
C ALA A 330 -13.43 -21.18 -3.98
N ASP A 331 -12.72 -22.25 -3.60
CA ASP A 331 -13.29 -23.58 -3.28
C ASP A 331 -14.18 -23.54 -2.02
N VAL A 332 -13.81 -22.72 -1.04
CA VAL A 332 -14.59 -22.50 0.19
C VAL A 332 -15.70 -21.46 -0.01
N ALA A 333 -15.69 -20.73 -1.13
CA ALA A 333 -16.56 -19.59 -1.44
C ALA A 333 -16.61 -18.55 -0.31
N VAL A 334 -15.42 -18.13 0.15
CA VAL A 334 -15.28 -17.15 1.23
C VAL A 334 -16.08 -15.87 0.94
N VAL A 335 -15.92 -15.27 -0.24
CA VAL A 335 -16.60 -14.01 -0.60
C VAL A 335 -18.12 -14.16 -0.57
N ALA A 336 -18.67 -15.21 -1.18
CA ALA A 336 -20.12 -15.45 -1.17
C ALA A 336 -20.67 -15.64 0.25
N LYS A 337 -19.96 -16.37 1.11
CA LYS A 337 -20.33 -16.54 2.52
C LYS A 337 -20.27 -15.21 3.29
N CYS A 338 -19.30 -14.36 2.98
CA CYS A 338 -19.18 -13.04 3.60
C CYS A 338 -20.32 -12.10 3.16
N HIS A 339 -20.64 -12.02 1.88
CA HIS A 339 -21.76 -11.20 1.38
C HIS A 339 -23.11 -11.59 1.99
N LEU A 340 -23.33 -12.89 2.23
CA LEU A 340 -24.56 -13.40 2.85
C LEU A 340 -24.53 -13.37 4.38
N SER A 341 -23.43 -12.92 4.99
CA SER A 341 -23.33 -12.84 6.44
C SER A 341 -24.12 -11.64 6.96
N ALA A 342 -24.70 -11.79 8.15
CA ALA A 342 -25.40 -10.70 8.80
C ALA A 342 -24.44 -9.54 9.18
N LEU A 343 -23.15 -9.82 9.37
CA LEU A 343 -22.14 -8.78 9.63
C LEU A 343 -21.98 -7.82 8.44
N TYR A 344 -22.02 -8.32 7.20
CA TYR A 344 -21.81 -7.49 5.99
C TYR A 344 -22.86 -6.38 5.83
N THR A 345 -24.11 -6.65 6.24
CA THR A 345 -25.21 -5.67 6.13
C THR A 345 -25.39 -4.80 7.37
N HIS A 346 -24.69 -5.12 8.46
CA HIS A 346 -24.84 -4.44 9.74
C HIS A 346 -23.98 -3.15 9.80
N GLU A 347 -24.46 -2.09 10.44
CA GLU A 347 -23.75 -0.80 10.57
C GLU A 347 -22.33 -0.96 11.18
N LYS A 348 -22.21 -1.69 12.29
CA LYS A 348 -20.91 -2.05 12.90
C LYS A 348 -19.99 -2.88 12.00
N GLY A 349 -20.50 -3.51 10.95
CA GLY A 349 -19.75 -4.31 9.99
C GLY A 349 -19.32 -3.55 8.75
N ARG A 350 -19.46 -2.21 8.69
CA ARG A 350 -19.06 -1.39 7.54
C ARG A 350 -17.61 -1.63 7.10
N LEU A 351 -16.66 -1.65 8.04
CA LEU A 351 -15.25 -1.95 7.72
C LEU A 351 -15.08 -3.37 7.19
N PHE A 352 -15.76 -4.35 7.80
CA PHE A 352 -15.76 -5.73 7.32
C PHE A 352 -16.29 -5.82 5.88
N ALA A 353 -17.41 -5.15 5.56
CA ALA A 353 -17.97 -5.11 4.21
C ALA A 353 -17.00 -4.53 3.19
N GLN A 354 -16.36 -3.40 3.49
CA GLN A 354 -15.34 -2.80 2.63
C GLN A 354 -14.14 -3.74 2.40
N LEU A 355 -13.70 -4.46 3.43
CA LEU A 355 -12.64 -5.45 3.31
C LEU A 355 -13.08 -6.66 2.46
N VAL A 356 -14.34 -7.08 2.55
CA VAL A 356 -14.90 -8.16 1.72
C VAL A 356 -14.94 -7.74 0.24
N ASP A 357 -15.35 -6.50 -0.05
CA ASP A 357 -15.33 -5.96 -1.42
C ASP A 357 -13.89 -5.89 -1.97
N LEU A 358 -12.92 -5.51 -1.14
CA LEU A 358 -11.50 -5.51 -1.49
C LEU A 358 -10.96 -6.94 -1.71
N LEU A 359 -11.41 -7.91 -0.91
CA LEU A 359 -11.08 -9.33 -1.12
C LEU A 359 -11.65 -9.84 -2.44
N GLN A 360 -12.90 -9.51 -2.77
CA GLN A 360 -13.52 -9.85 -4.05
C GLN A 360 -12.74 -9.26 -5.23
N PHE A 361 -12.30 -8.00 -5.10
CA PHE A 361 -11.44 -7.35 -6.08
C PHE A 361 -10.16 -8.15 -6.32
N TYR A 362 -9.42 -8.52 -5.27
CA TYR A 362 -8.19 -9.30 -5.44
C TYR A 362 -8.46 -10.74 -5.88
N GLU A 363 -9.50 -11.42 -5.41
CA GLU A 363 -9.86 -12.77 -5.90
C GLU A 363 -10.12 -12.75 -7.42
N GLY A 364 -10.75 -11.69 -7.90
CA GLY A 364 -11.08 -11.45 -9.29
C GLY A 364 -10.05 -10.70 -10.13
N PHE A 365 -8.89 -10.38 -9.56
CA PHE A 365 -7.89 -9.54 -10.21
C PHE A 365 -7.47 -10.09 -11.59
N GLU A 366 -7.32 -9.20 -12.56
CA GLU A 366 -7.07 -9.49 -13.98
C GLU A 366 -5.60 -9.89 -14.24
N ILE A 367 -5.17 -11.00 -13.65
CA ILE A 367 -3.82 -11.55 -13.74
C ILE A 367 -3.86 -13.07 -13.95
N ASN A 368 -2.91 -13.59 -14.70
CA ASN A 368 -2.64 -15.02 -14.72
C ASN A 368 -1.81 -15.41 -13.49
N ASP A 369 -2.39 -16.18 -12.56
CA ASP A 369 -1.75 -16.56 -11.29
C ASP A 369 -0.36 -17.22 -11.48
N HIS A 370 -0.15 -17.98 -12.55
CA HIS A 370 1.08 -18.75 -12.74
C HIS A 370 2.17 -17.96 -13.45
N SER A 371 1.85 -17.31 -14.57
CA SER A 371 2.83 -16.48 -15.30
C SER A 371 3.08 -15.14 -14.63
N GLY A 372 2.11 -14.62 -13.87
CA GLY A 372 2.15 -13.26 -13.31
C GLY A 372 1.86 -12.17 -14.35
N THR A 373 1.39 -12.54 -15.55
CA THR A 373 1.11 -11.58 -16.62
C THR A 373 -0.28 -10.97 -16.44
N GLN A 374 -0.38 -9.66 -16.62
CA GLN A 374 -1.67 -8.97 -16.67
C GLN A 374 -2.53 -9.50 -17.83
N LEU A 375 -3.82 -9.68 -17.59
CA LEU A 375 -4.79 -10.03 -18.63
C LEU A 375 -5.31 -8.77 -19.31
N GLY A 376 -5.41 -8.79 -20.64
CA GLY A 376 -6.05 -7.70 -21.38
C GLY A 376 -7.57 -7.77 -21.29
N ASP A 377 -8.24 -6.67 -21.67
CA ASP A 377 -9.71 -6.58 -21.66
C ASP A 377 -10.36 -7.68 -22.55
N ASP A 378 -9.72 -7.97 -23.70
CA ASP A 378 -10.14 -9.04 -24.61
C ASP A 378 -9.96 -10.44 -24.00
N ASP A 379 -8.87 -10.69 -23.28
CA ASP A 379 -8.61 -11.96 -22.61
C ASP A 379 -9.66 -12.23 -21.52
N VAL A 380 -9.98 -11.20 -20.73
CA VAL A 380 -11.01 -11.26 -19.68
C VAL A 380 -12.39 -11.52 -20.29
N LEU A 381 -12.73 -10.83 -21.38
CA LEU A 381 -14.00 -11.01 -22.09
C LEU A 381 -14.12 -12.41 -22.70
N GLN A 382 -13.05 -12.90 -23.35
CA GLN A 382 -13.00 -14.23 -23.95
C GLN A 382 -13.14 -15.31 -22.88
N ALA A 383 -12.48 -15.17 -21.73
CA ALA A 383 -12.59 -16.09 -20.61
C ALA A 383 -14.03 -16.12 -20.05
N HIS A 384 -14.66 -14.95 -19.89
CA HIS A 384 -16.05 -14.83 -19.47
C HIS A 384 -17.01 -15.53 -20.44
N TYR A 385 -16.89 -15.28 -21.75
CA TYR A 385 -17.75 -15.93 -22.76
C TYR A 385 -17.51 -17.43 -22.86
N SER A 386 -16.26 -17.89 -22.83
CA SER A 386 -15.94 -19.33 -22.86
C SER A 386 -16.56 -20.05 -21.67
N ARG A 387 -16.50 -19.45 -20.47
CA ARG A 387 -17.12 -19.97 -19.26
C ARG A 387 -18.64 -20.01 -19.35
N PHE A 388 -19.28 -18.95 -19.84
CA PHE A 388 -20.73 -18.90 -20.02
C PHE A 388 -21.22 -19.91 -21.07
N GLN A 389 -20.53 -20.02 -22.20
CA GLN A 389 -20.86 -20.98 -23.26
C GLN A 389 -20.77 -22.43 -22.75
N ALA A 390 -19.74 -22.75 -21.97
CA ALA A 390 -19.64 -24.06 -21.33
C ALA A 390 -20.84 -24.34 -20.42
N PHE A 391 -21.31 -23.35 -19.65
CA PHE A 391 -22.50 -23.47 -18.82
C PHE A 391 -23.78 -23.62 -19.65
N GLN A 392 -23.96 -22.83 -20.71
CA GLN A 392 -25.11 -22.95 -21.61
C GLN A 392 -25.17 -24.33 -22.27
N LEU A 393 -24.03 -24.87 -22.73
CA LEU A 393 -23.94 -26.22 -23.29
C LEU A 393 -24.30 -27.30 -22.27
N LEU A 394 -23.83 -27.14 -21.02
CA LEU A 394 -24.17 -28.05 -19.93
C LEU A 394 -25.67 -27.99 -19.60
N ALA A 395 -26.22 -26.78 -19.47
CA ALA A 395 -27.63 -26.54 -19.20
C ALA A 395 -28.52 -27.14 -20.30
N PHE A 396 -28.19 -26.91 -21.57
CA PHE A 396 -28.93 -27.45 -22.72
C PHE A 396 -29.00 -28.98 -22.71
N LYS A 397 -27.87 -29.63 -22.39
CA LYS A 397 -27.73 -31.09 -22.44
C LYS A 397 -28.29 -31.78 -21.20
N GLN A 398 -28.09 -31.21 -20.01
CA GLN A 398 -28.25 -31.92 -18.73
C GLN A 398 -29.28 -31.30 -17.78
N VAL A 399 -29.81 -30.10 -18.07
CA VAL A 399 -30.77 -29.41 -17.19
C VAL A 399 -31.98 -28.91 -18.00
N PRO A 400 -33.02 -29.75 -18.21
CA PRO A 400 -34.14 -29.43 -19.10
C PRO A 400 -34.85 -28.11 -18.77
N LYS A 401 -34.97 -27.75 -17.49
CA LYS A 401 -35.59 -26.49 -17.02
C LYS A 401 -34.81 -25.23 -17.42
N LEU A 402 -33.52 -25.36 -17.74
CA LEU A 402 -32.66 -24.26 -18.17
C LEU A 402 -32.46 -24.20 -19.69
N ARG A 403 -33.33 -24.84 -20.50
CA ARG A 403 -33.23 -24.76 -21.97
C ARG A 403 -33.36 -23.33 -22.49
N ASP A 404 -34.30 -22.56 -21.95
CA ASP A 404 -34.47 -21.15 -22.34
C ASP A 404 -33.24 -20.32 -21.96
N PHE A 405 -32.64 -20.60 -20.80
CA PHE A 405 -31.37 -20.00 -20.38
C PHE A 405 -30.24 -20.35 -21.37
N ALA A 406 -30.14 -21.63 -21.76
CA ALA A 406 -29.10 -22.10 -22.66
C ALA A 406 -29.16 -21.50 -24.07
N LEU A 407 -30.37 -21.11 -24.53
CA LEU A 407 -30.58 -20.50 -25.85
C LEU A 407 -30.57 -18.96 -25.83
N SER A 408 -30.52 -18.34 -24.65
CA SER A 408 -30.49 -16.88 -24.52
C SER A 408 -29.13 -16.30 -24.88
N SER A 409 -29.11 -15.05 -25.33
CA SER A 409 -27.83 -14.35 -25.58
C SER A 409 -27.09 -14.07 -24.26
N ILE A 410 -25.76 -14.12 -24.27
CA ILE A 410 -24.97 -13.83 -23.07
C ILE A 410 -25.23 -12.39 -22.57
N GLY A 411 -25.40 -11.43 -23.50
CA GLY A 411 -25.72 -10.04 -23.15
C GLY A 411 -27.04 -9.88 -22.38
N SER A 412 -28.00 -10.78 -22.55
CA SER A 412 -29.26 -10.78 -21.77
C SER A 412 -29.17 -11.52 -20.42
N LEU A 413 -28.05 -12.20 -20.15
CA LEU A 413 -27.87 -13.05 -18.96
C LEU A 413 -26.76 -12.56 -18.03
N HIS A 414 -25.92 -11.64 -18.48
CA HIS A 414 -24.69 -11.29 -17.77
C HIS A 414 -24.89 -10.41 -16.52
N LYS A 415 -26.10 -9.86 -16.31
CA LYS A 415 -26.46 -9.05 -15.13
C LYS A 415 -26.94 -9.96 -14.01
N ARG A 416 -26.58 -9.63 -12.77
CA ARG A 416 -26.99 -10.41 -11.57
C ARG A 416 -28.50 -10.66 -11.52
N ALA A 417 -29.31 -9.62 -11.68
CA ALA A 417 -30.78 -9.71 -11.60
C ALA A 417 -31.38 -10.66 -12.66
N ASP A 418 -30.90 -10.58 -13.90
CA ASP A 418 -31.38 -11.41 -15.00
C ASP A 418 -30.98 -12.87 -14.81
N LEU A 419 -29.75 -13.11 -14.36
CA LEU A 419 -29.24 -14.45 -14.06
C LEU A 419 -30.00 -15.10 -12.92
N THR A 420 -30.18 -14.39 -11.79
CA THR A 420 -30.96 -14.87 -10.64
C THR A 420 -32.37 -15.27 -11.06
N LYS A 421 -33.05 -14.42 -11.84
CA LYS A 421 -34.41 -14.69 -12.32
C LYS A 421 -34.50 -16.00 -13.13
N LYS A 422 -33.49 -16.30 -13.95
CA LYS A 422 -33.44 -17.53 -14.75
C LYS A 422 -33.13 -18.78 -13.90
N LEU A 423 -32.32 -18.62 -12.85
CA LEU A 423 -31.95 -19.72 -11.95
C LEU A 423 -33.06 -20.11 -10.96
N LEU A 424 -33.96 -19.18 -10.62
CA LEU A 424 -35.06 -19.42 -9.68
C LEU A 424 -36.06 -20.52 -10.09
N VAL A 425 -36.04 -20.95 -11.36
CA VAL A 425 -36.90 -22.04 -11.87
C VAL A 425 -36.48 -23.42 -11.33
N LEU A 426 -35.24 -23.57 -10.84
CA LEU A 426 -34.73 -24.82 -10.29
C LEU A 426 -35.22 -25.04 -8.85
N SER A 427 -35.51 -26.31 -8.51
CA SER A 427 -35.70 -26.72 -7.11
C SER A 427 -34.37 -26.74 -6.35
N ASP A 428 -34.41 -26.82 -5.02
CA ASP A 428 -33.20 -26.79 -4.19
C ASP A 428 -32.28 -27.98 -4.48
N VAL A 429 -32.84 -29.18 -4.68
CA VAL A 429 -32.09 -30.39 -5.07
C VAL A 429 -31.45 -30.25 -6.45
N GLU A 430 -32.19 -29.70 -7.42
CA GLU A 430 -31.65 -29.48 -8.78
C GLU A 430 -30.54 -28.43 -8.78
N LEU A 431 -30.66 -27.40 -7.94
CA LEU A 431 -29.68 -26.34 -7.79
C LEU A 431 -28.41 -26.88 -7.10
N GLN A 432 -28.57 -27.67 -6.04
CA GLN A 432 -27.45 -28.33 -5.35
C GLN A 432 -26.69 -29.27 -6.30
N ASP A 433 -27.40 -30.12 -7.06
CA ASP A 433 -26.78 -30.99 -8.07
C ASP A 433 -26.05 -30.19 -9.16
N LEU A 434 -26.65 -29.07 -9.61
CA LEU A 434 -26.04 -28.20 -10.59
C LEU A 434 -24.72 -27.60 -10.09
N VAL A 435 -24.71 -27.04 -8.87
CA VAL A 435 -23.54 -26.35 -8.31
C VAL A 435 -22.45 -27.32 -7.87
N CYS A 436 -22.82 -28.37 -7.13
CA CYS A 436 -21.86 -29.28 -6.49
C CYS A 436 -21.34 -30.37 -7.44
N ASN A 437 -22.21 -30.96 -8.27
CA ASN A 437 -21.85 -32.14 -9.07
C ASN A 437 -21.53 -31.80 -10.53
N LYS A 438 -22.37 -30.98 -11.17
CA LYS A 438 -22.26 -30.66 -12.60
C LYS A 438 -21.22 -29.58 -12.87
N LEU A 439 -21.33 -28.44 -12.19
CA LEU A 439 -20.40 -27.31 -12.33
C LEU A 439 -19.21 -27.41 -11.39
N LYS A 440 -19.32 -28.19 -10.30
CA LYS A 440 -18.24 -28.47 -9.35
C LYS A 440 -17.63 -27.21 -8.74
N LEU A 441 -18.48 -26.22 -8.47
CA LEU A 441 -18.03 -24.93 -7.91
C LEU A 441 -17.76 -25.05 -6.41
N ILE A 442 -18.55 -25.88 -5.71
CA ILE A 442 -18.49 -26.10 -4.27
C ILE A 442 -18.58 -27.59 -3.96
N SER A 443 -18.03 -28.01 -2.82
CA SER A 443 -18.18 -29.38 -2.33
C SER A 443 -19.59 -29.66 -1.84
N GLU A 444 -20.12 -30.84 -2.15
CA GLU A 444 -21.36 -31.36 -1.52
C GLU A 444 -21.23 -31.49 0.01
N LYS A 445 -20.00 -31.57 0.54
CA LYS A 445 -19.73 -31.60 1.99
C LYS A 445 -19.73 -30.21 2.63
N ASP A 446 -19.88 -29.14 1.86
CA ASP A 446 -19.92 -27.79 2.41
C ASP A 446 -21.19 -27.62 3.27
N PRO A 447 -21.09 -27.11 4.51
CA PRO A 447 -22.24 -26.90 5.38
C PRO A 447 -23.32 -25.98 4.78
N CYS A 448 -22.94 -25.07 3.89
CA CYS A 448 -23.87 -24.16 3.22
C CYS A 448 -24.46 -24.74 1.93
N SER A 449 -24.09 -25.96 1.52
CA SER A 449 -24.54 -26.54 0.24
C SER A 449 -26.03 -26.83 0.16
N GLU A 450 -26.75 -26.82 1.28
CA GLU A 450 -28.21 -26.97 1.35
C GLU A 450 -28.95 -25.62 1.23
N ARG A 451 -28.24 -24.50 1.38
CA ARG A 451 -28.82 -23.16 1.39
C ARG A 451 -29.03 -22.62 -0.02
N ARG A 452 -30.30 -22.39 -0.39
CA ARG A 452 -30.68 -21.88 -1.73
C ARG A 452 -30.06 -20.52 -2.05
N ASP A 453 -30.10 -19.57 -1.11
CA ASP A 453 -29.53 -18.23 -1.26
C ASP A 453 -28.02 -18.29 -1.53
N PHE A 454 -27.29 -19.15 -0.80
CA PHE A 454 -25.87 -19.38 -1.01
C PHE A 454 -25.55 -19.98 -2.39
N LEU A 455 -26.28 -21.02 -2.81
CA LEU A 455 -26.05 -21.64 -4.11
C LEU A 455 -26.31 -20.68 -5.28
N ILE A 456 -27.34 -19.83 -5.16
CA ILE A 456 -27.62 -18.77 -6.15
C ILE A 456 -26.47 -17.75 -6.15
N GLU A 457 -26.05 -17.27 -4.99
CA GLU A 457 -24.95 -16.30 -4.87
C GLU A 457 -23.65 -16.82 -5.51
N VAL A 458 -23.28 -18.08 -5.24
CA VAL A 458 -22.10 -18.72 -5.85
C VAL A 458 -22.19 -18.73 -7.37
N LEU A 459 -23.34 -19.12 -7.94
CA LEU A 459 -23.53 -19.11 -9.39
C LEU A 459 -23.46 -17.70 -9.96
N VAL A 460 -24.13 -16.75 -9.32
CA VAL A 460 -24.21 -15.38 -9.80
C VAL A 460 -22.83 -14.72 -9.76
N ALA A 461 -22.11 -14.81 -8.63
CA ALA A 461 -20.76 -14.26 -8.48
C ALA A 461 -19.74 -14.91 -9.44
N PHE A 462 -19.93 -16.19 -9.78
CA PHE A 462 -19.07 -16.89 -10.72
C PHE A 462 -19.34 -16.51 -12.18
N PHE A 463 -20.60 -16.26 -12.56
CA PHE A 463 -20.96 -16.02 -13.96
C PHE A 463 -21.16 -14.54 -14.32
N GLU A 464 -21.47 -13.65 -13.39
CA GLU A 464 -21.72 -12.24 -13.70
C GLU A 464 -20.61 -11.57 -14.52
N LYS A 465 -20.99 -10.59 -15.34
CA LYS A 465 -20.00 -9.72 -15.98
C LYS A 465 -19.41 -8.79 -14.92
N ARG A 466 -18.10 -8.88 -14.76
CA ARG A 466 -17.34 -7.96 -13.91
C ARG A 466 -17.04 -6.68 -14.68
N GLN A 467 -17.10 -5.55 -13.98
CA GLN A 467 -16.60 -4.29 -14.49
C GLN A 467 -15.07 -4.39 -14.60
N SER A 468 -14.50 -3.89 -15.70
CA SER A 468 -13.04 -3.84 -15.83
C SER A 468 -12.46 -2.89 -14.79
N GLN A 469 -11.21 -3.12 -14.38
CA GLN A 469 -10.54 -2.26 -13.40
C GLN A 469 -10.44 -0.81 -13.90
N LYS A 470 -10.22 -0.63 -15.21
CA LYS A 470 -10.19 0.69 -15.86
C LYS A 470 -11.53 1.41 -15.77
N ASP A 471 -12.63 0.73 -16.10
CA ASP A 471 -13.97 1.32 -16.05
C ASP A 471 -14.35 1.72 -14.62
N ALA A 472 -13.98 0.91 -13.63
CA ALA A 472 -14.22 1.21 -12.23
C ALA A 472 -13.50 2.50 -11.81
N VAL A 473 -12.22 2.65 -12.15
CA VAL A 473 -11.42 3.85 -11.83
C VAL A 473 -11.92 5.08 -12.57
N ASN A 474 -12.34 4.93 -13.83
CA ASN A 474 -12.92 6.03 -14.61
C ASN A 474 -14.29 6.48 -14.09
N ALA A 475 -15.01 5.61 -13.39
CA ALA A 475 -16.27 5.94 -12.73
C ALA A 475 -16.08 6.58 -11.34
N LEU A 476 -14.87 6.60 -10.78
CA LEU A 476 -14.61 7.21 -9.48
C LEU A 476 -14.48 8.75 -9.57
N PRO A 477 -15.15 9.48 -8.67
CA PRO A 477 -14.88 10.90 -8.45
C PRO A 477 -13.44 11.15 -8.00
N LEU A 478 -12.82 12.22 -8.49
CA LEU A 478 -11.49 12.65 -8.06
C LEU A 478 -11.53 13.48 -6.77
N TYR A 479 -12.64 14.14 -6.49
CA TYR A 479 -12.82 14.91 -5.26
C TYR A 479 -13.48 14.06 -4.18
N PRO A 480 -13.05 14.21 -2.92
CA PRO A 480 -13.76 13.61 -1.81
C PRO A 480 -15.11 14.29 -1.55
N ASN A 481 -16.04 13.51 -1.01
CA ASN A 481 -17.34 13.95 -0.52
C ASN A 481 -17.47 13.68 0.98
N GLU A 482 -18.57 14.15 1.57
CA GLU A 482 -18.86 14.01 3.00
C GLU A 482 -18.91 12.57 3.50
N GLN A 483 -19.28 11.60 2.66
CA GLN A 483 -19.40 10.20 3.09
C GLN A 483 -18.02 9.56 3.31
N ILE A 484 -17.03 9.97 2.52
CA ILE A 484 -15.65 9.44 2.60
C ILE A 484 -14.84 10.18 3.66
N MET A 485 -14.96 11.52 3.76
CA MET A 485 -14.15 12.34 4.66
C MET A 485 -14.24 11.91 6.13
N TRP A 486 -15.43 11.53 6.58
CA TRP A 486 -15.69 11.14 7.97
C TRP A 486 -15.82 9.63 8.17
N ASP A 487 -15.46 8.82 7.17
CA ASP A 487 -15.32 7.38 7.34
C ASP A 487 -13.95 7.05 7.96
N GLU A 488 -13.90 6.84 9.28
CA GLU A 488 -12.65 6.57 10.00
C GLU A 488 -11.95 5.27 9.59
N SER A 489 -12.65 4.36 8.92
CA SER A 489 -12.09 3.11 8.40
C SER A 489 -11.22 3.32 7.14
N LEU A 490 -11.44 4.43 6.43
CA LEU A 490 -10.72 4.84 5.22
C LEU A 490 -9.83 6.07 5.47
N VAL A 491 -10.32 7.02 6.26
CA VAL A 491 -9.66 8.28 6.59
C VAL A 491 -9.48 8.37 8.11
N PRO A 492 -8.46 7.68 8.67
CA PRO A 492 -8.23 7.64 10.11
C PRO A 492 -7.82 9.02 10.65
N SER A 493 -8.10 9.25 11.93
CA SER A 493 -7.57 10.42 12.63
C SER A 493 -6.09 10.24 13.00
N ILE A 494 -5.39 11.34 13.34
CA ILE A 494 -3.96 11.34 13.74
C ILE A 494 -3.67 10.33 14.85
N ASN A 495 -4.65 10.03 15.71
CA ASN A 495 -4.48 9.19 16.90
C ASN A 495 -4.73 7.69 16.64
N TYR A 496 -4.59 7.22 15.40
CA TYR A 496 -4.73 5.81 15.08
C TYR A 496 -3.67 4.97 15.82
N SER A 497 -4.11 4.08 16.71
CA SER A 497 -3.22 3.29 17.59
C SER A 497 -2.57 2.09 16.91
N GLY A 498 -3.02 1.70 15.72
CA GLY A 498 -2.59 0.48 15.04
C GLY A 498 -3.29 -0.80 15.52
N GLU A 499 -4.17 -0.73 16.54
CA GLU A 499 -4.86 -1.89 17.10
C GLU A 499 -5.92 -2.48 16.14
N GLY A 500 -6.63 -1.62 15.41
CA GLY A 500 -7.58 -2.01 14.35
C GLY A 500 -6.90 -2.29 13.02
N CYS A 501 -7.66 -2.74 12.02
CA CYS A 501 -7.23 -2.69 10.62
C CYS A 501 -7.93 -1.54 9.89
N LEU A 502 -7.39 -1.18 8.72
CA LEU A 502 -7.98 -0.19 7.83
C LEU A 502 -8.27 -0.84 6.48
N ALA A 503 -9.34 -0.42 5.80
CA ALA A 503 -9.65 -0.87 4.43
C ALA A 503 -8.79 -0.12 3.40
N LEU A 504 -7.48 -0.12 3.63
CA LEU A 504 -6.49 0.59 2.83
C LEU A 504 -5.58 -0.38 2.08
N PRO A 505 -5.25 -0.09 0.81
CA PRO A 505 -4.19 -0.80 0.12
C PRO A 505 -2.85 -0.61 0.84
N LYS A 506 -2.03 -1.65 0.88
CA LYS A 506 -0.69 -1.59 1.47
C LYS A 506 0.38 -1.44 0.40
N LEU A 507 1.34 -0.56 0.65
CA LEU A 507 2.58 -0.51 -0.13
C LEU A 507 3.58 -1.44 0.54
N ASN A 508 3.76 -2.62 -0.05
CA ASN A 508 4.80 -3.57 0.35
C ASN A 508 5.82 -3.71 -0.79
N LEU A 509 6.73 -4.67 -0.70
CA LEU A 509 7.77 -4.91 -1.68
C LEU A 509 7.25 -5.41 -3.02
N GLN A 510 6.07 -6.04 -3.07
CA GLN A 510 5.54 -6.68 -4.27
C GLN A 510 4.15 -6.16 -4.67
N PHE A 511 3.93 -6.06 -5.98
CA PHE A 511 2.65 -5.64 -6.60
C PHE A 511 2.31 -6.59 -7.75
N LEU A 512 1.05 -7.00 -7.87
CA LEU A 512 0.61 -8.00 -8.86
C LEU A 512 0.92 -7.57 -10.30
N THR A 513 0.64 -6.31 -10.63
CA THR A 513 0.87 -5.70 -11.94
C THR A 513 1.20 -4.22 -11.78
N LEU A 514 1.59 -3.54 -12.86
CA LEU A 514 1.75 -2.09 -12.86
C LEU A 514 0.43 -1.38 -12.55
N HIS A 515 -0.69 -1.94 -13.01
CA HIS A 515 -2.01 -1.42 -12.71
C HIS A 515 -2.36 -1.52 -11.23
N ASP A 516 -2.03 -2.64 -10.57
CA ASP A 516 -2.14 -2.78 -9.10
C ASP A 516 -1.34 -1.69 -8.38
N TYR A 517 -0.05 -1.54 -8.72
CA TYR A 517 0.80 -0.50 -8.15
C TYR A 517 0.18 0.90 -8.29
N LEU A 518 -0.25 1.28 -9.50
CA LEU A 518 -0.86 2.58 -9.75
C LEU A 518 -2.16 2.76 -8.97
N LEU A 519 -3.02 1.74 -8.90
CA LEU A 519 -4.29 1.79 -8.18
C LEU A 519 -4.10 1.92 -6.67
N ARG A 520 -3.12 1.23 -6.08
CA ARG A 520 -2.80 1.39 -4.64
C ARG A 520 -2.33 2.81 -4.34
N ASN A 521 -1.43 3.34 -5.17
CA ASN A 521 -0.96 4.72 -5.02
C ASN A 521 -2.08 5.74 -5.25
N PHE A 522 -2.93 5.53 -6.25
CA PHE A 522 -4.10 6.36 -6.52
C PHE A 522 -5.02 6.44 -5.29
N ASN A 523 -5.39 5.29 -4.72
CA ASN A 523 -6.28 5.23 -3.57
C ASN A 523 -5.66 5.83 -2.31
N LEU A 524 -4.40 5.51 -2.01
CA LEU A 524 -3.70 6.05 -0.83
C LEU A 524 -3.54 7.57 -0.93
N PHE A 525 -3.07 8.07 -2.07
CA PHE A 525 -2.89 9.49 -2.27
C PHE A 525 -4.22 10.26 -2.24
N ARG A 526 -5.30 9.66 -2.77
CA ARG A 526 -6.66 10.20 -2.67
C ARG A 526 -7.12 10.32 -1.22
N LEU A 527 -6.91 9.29 -0.40
CA LEU A 527 -7.36 9.25 0.99
C LEU A 527 -6.50 10.13 1.91
N GLU A 528 -5.19 10.20 1.67
CA GLU A 528 -4.29 11.16 2.32
C GLU A 528 -4.71 12.61 2.03
N SER A 529 -4.93 12.94 0.76
CA SER A 529 -5.42 14.26 0.36
C SER A 529 -6.79 14.57 0.99
N THR A 530 -7.64 13.56 1.12
CA THR A 530 -8.95 13.69 1.78
C THR A 530 -8.81 14.06 3.25
N TYR A 531 -7.84 13.46 3.96
CA TYR A 531 -7.53 13.82 5.34
C TYR A 531 -7.13 15.30 5.46
N GLU A 532 -6.23 15.79 4.60
CA GLU A 532 -5.83 17.20 4.60
C GLU A 532 -7.00 18.15 4.32
N ILE A 533 -7.86 17.81 3.34
CA ILE A 533 -9.05 18.61 3.00
C ILE A 533 -10.02 18.64 4.19
N ARG A 534 -10.19 17.52 4.89
CA ARG A 534 -11.01 17.44 6.11
C ARG A 534 -10.49 18.37 7.20
N GLU A 535 -9.17 18.46 7.40
CA GLU A 535 -8.56 19.41 8.35
C GLU A 535 -8.80 20.86 7.92
N ASP A 536 -8.62 21.18 6.64
CA ASP A 536 -8.88 22.52 6.10
C ASP A 536 -10.34 22.96 6.32
N ILE A 537 -11.30 22.04 6.15
CA ILE A 537 -12.73 22.30 6.44
C ILE A 537 -12.94 22.54 7.94
N GLN A 538 -12.37 21.71 8.81
CA GLN A 538 -12.47 21.85 10.26
C GLN A 538 -11.81 23.14 10.77
N GLU A 539 -10.77 23.63 10.10
CA GLU A 539 -10.17 24.92 10.40
C GLU A 539 -11.05 26.07 9.88
N ALA A 540 -11.54 26.00 8.64
CA ALA A 540 -12.19 27.13 7.98
C ALA A 540 -13.63 27.37 8.45
N VAL A 541 -14.42 26.32 8.65
CA VAL A 541 -15.87 26.41 8.89
C VAL A 541 -16.23 27.07 10.23
N PRO A 542 -15.62 26.74 11.38
CA PRO A 542 -15.98 27.34 12.67
C PRO A 542 -15.88 28.87 12.68
N HIS A 543 -14.94 29.44 11.94
CA HIS A 543 -14.72 30.89 11.86
C HIS A 543 -15.88 31.64 11.19
N LEU A 544 -16.70 30.97 10.37
CA LEU A 544 -17.85 31.57 9.68
C LEU A 544 -19.01 31.86 10.63
N HIS A 545 -19.06 31.23 11.81
CA HIS A 545 -20.14 31.37 12.80
C HIS A 545 -21.53 31.27 12.15
N ALA A 546 -21.83 30.09 11.59
CA ALA A 546 -23.12 29.80 10.98
C ALA A 546 -24.24 29.81 12.03
N TYR A 547 -25.38 30.41 11.71
CA TYR A 547 -26.58 30.44 12.55
C TYR A 547 -27.84 30.46 11.68
N ILE A 548 -28.99 30.13 12.26
CA ILE A 548 -30.29 30.27 11.59
C ILE A 548 -30.83 31.68 11.85
N ASN A 549 -31.14 32.42 10.78
CA ASN A 549 -31.69 33.76 10.87
C ASN A 549 -33.19 33.73 11.24
N ASN A 550 -33.81 34.91 11.39
CA ASN A 550 -35.21 35.02 11.78
C ASN A 550 -36.19 34.47 10.72
N GLU A 551 -35.72 34.28 9.48
CA GLU A 551 -36.49 33.74 8.35
C GLU A 551 -36.34 32.20 8.24
N GLY A 552 -35.54 31.59 9.12
CA GLY A 552 -35.27 30.15 9.08
C GLY A 552 -34.16 29.75 8.11
N GLU A 553 -33.46 30.71 7.50
CA GLU A 553 -32.37 30.47 6.56
C GLU A 553 -31.01 30.45 7.25
N THR A 554 -30.05 29.74 6.66
CA THR A 554 -28.66 29.76 7.16
C THR A 554 -27.99 31.07 6.82
N ALA A 555 -27.45 31.75 7.84
CA ALA A 555 -26.69 32.98 7.71
C ALA A 555 -25.34 32.87 8.44
N PHE A 556 -24.42 33.77 8.10
CA PHE A 556 -23.05 33.77 8.61
C PHE A 556 -22.72 35.14 9.22
N ARG A 557 -22.21 35.15 10.46
CA ARG A 557 -21.78 36.38 11.18
C ARG A 557 -20.27 36.55 11.20
N GLY A 558 -19.54 35.45 11.09
CA GLY A 558 -18.08 35.41 11.12
C GLY A 558 -17.45 35.57 9.75
N TRP A 559 -16.14 35.41 9.71
CA TRP A 559 -15.35 35.46 8.48
C TRP A 559 -14.23 34.44 8.56
N SER A 560 -13.94 33.79 7.43
CA SER A 560 -12.80 32.90 7.27
C SER A 560 -11.89 33.43 6.17
N ARG A 561 -10.57 33.32 6.36
CA ARG A 561 -9.59 33.69 5.31
C ARG A 561 -9.73 32.79 4.08
N MET A 562 -10.11 31.52 4.30
CA MET A 562 -10.11 30.45 3.29
C MET A 562 -11.51 30.11 2.77
N ALA A 563 -12.58 30.60 3.41
CA ALA A 563 -13.96 30.34 2.99
C ALA A 563 -14.80 31.61 2.93
N VAL A 564 -15.70 31.70 1.93
CA VAL A 564 -16.58 32.84 1.66
C VAL A 564 -18.02 32.38 1.40
N PRO A 565 -19.04 33.11 1.88
CA PRO A 565 -20.43 32.84 1.53
C PRO A 565 -20.74 33.03 0.04
N ILE A 566 -21.46 32.07 -0.53
CA ILE A 566 -21.94 32.11 -1.91
C ILE A 566 -23.17 33.02 -1.99
N LYS A 567 -23.17 33.94 -2.95
CA LYS A 567 -24.33 34.77 -3.31
C LYS A 567 -25.24 34.08 -4.33
N GLY A 568 -24.68 33.25 -5.20
CA GLY A 568 -25.44 32.49 -6.18
C GLY A 568 -24.61 31.36 -6.78
N PHE A 569 -25.26 30.22 -7.00
CA PHE A 569 -24.70 29.06 -7.67
C PHE A 569 -25.66 28.62 -8.77
N LYS A 570 -25.13 28.37 -9.98
CA LYS A 570 -25.95 27.89 -11.09
C LYS A 570 -25.14 26.98 -12.03
N ILE A 571 -25.68 25.80 -12.32
CA ILE A 571 -25.16 24.95 -13.39
C ILE A 571 -25.45 25.61 -14.73
N THR A 572 -24.42 25.82 -15.53
CA THR A 572 -24.49 26.52 -16.83
C THR A 572 -24.64 25.56 -18.00
N GLU A 573 -23.91 24.45 -17.98
CA GLU A 573 -23.90 23.48 -19.07
C GLU A 573 -23.67 22.06 -18.54
N VAL A 574 -24.44 21.10 -19.07
CA VAL A 574 -24.21 19.66 -18.90
C VAL A 574 -24.11 19.06 -20.30
N LYS A 575 -22.92 18.61 -20.68
CA LYS A 575 -22.70 18.02 -22.00
C LYS A 575 -23.14 16.57 -22.05
N GLN A 576 -23.45 16.08 -23.25
CA GLN A 576 -23.79 14.68 -23.45
C GLN A 576 -22.60 13.76 -23.11
N PRO A 577 -22.84 12.55 -22.57
CA PRO A 577 -21.80 11.54 -22.38
C PRO A 577 -21.05 11.21 -23.67
N ASN A 578 -19.77 10.84 -23.54
CA ASN A 578 -19.05 10.25 -24.66
C ASN A 578 -19.59 8.85 -24.99
N ILE A 579 -19.32 8.36 -26.19
CA ILE A 579 -19.72 7.01 -26.59
C ILE A 579 -19.08 5.98 -25.64
N GLY A 580 -19.91 5.17 -24.99
CA GLY A 580 -19.47 4.13 -24.04
C GLY A 580 -19.47 4.59 -22.58
N GLU A 581 -19.50 5.90 -22.32
CA GLU A 581 -19.58 6.45 -20.97
C GLU A 581 -21.03 6.70 -20.56
N VAL A 582 -21.32 6.56 -19.27
CA VAL A 582 -22.65 6.86 -18.70
C VAL A 582 -22.69 8.28 -18.12
N LYS A 583 -21.55 8.76 -17.61
CA LYS A 583 -21.38 10.10 -17.04
C LYS A 583 -21.28 11.17 -18.15
N PRO A 584 -21.69 12.42 -17.88
CA PRO A 584 -21.54 13.51 -18.85
C PRO A 584 -20.07 13.78 -19.18
N SER A 585 -19.79 14.28 -20.39
CA SER A 585 -18.41 14.61 -20.81
C SER A 585 -17.87 15.88 -20.14
N ALA A 586 -18.74 16.81 -19.74
CA ALA A 586 -18.38 17.99 -18.96
C ALA A 586 -19.60 18.55 -18.22
N VAL A 587 -19.36 19.10 -17.03
CA VAL A 587 -20.35 19.84 -16.24
C VAL A 587 -19.71 21.16 -15.81
N THR A 588 -20.35 22.28 -16.15
CA THR A 588 -19.87 23.62 -15.77
C THR A 588 -20.90 24.35 -14.93
N ALA A 589 -20.42 25.18 -14.00
CA ALA A 589 -21.26 26.03 -13.16
C ALA A 589 -20.62 27.40 -12.93
N ASP A 590 -21.47 28.40 -12.69
CA ASP A 590 -21.05 29.74 -12.27
C ASP A 590 -21.31 29.90 -10.76
N VAL A 591 -20.29 30.33 -10.02
CA VAL A 591 -20.33 30.62 -8.58
C VAL A 591 -20.08 32.09 -8.38
N THR A 592 -21.00 32.80 -7.73
CA THR A 592 -20.88 34.22 -7.45
C THR A 592 -20.69 34.45 -5.95
N PHE A 593 -19.68 35.22 -5.57
CA PHE A 593 -19.41 35.57 -4.17
C PHE A 593 -18.95 37.03 -4.02
N SER A 594 -18.95 37.51 -2.78
CA SER A 594 -18.61 38.89 -2.43
C SER A 594 -17.41 38.91 -1.52
N ILE A 595 -16.39 39.69 -1.85
CA ILE A 595 -15.21 39.87 -1.01
C ILE A 595 -15.24 41.17 -0.20
N SER A 596 -16.34 41.93 -0.27
CA SER A 596 -16.54 43.23 0.36
C SER A 596 -16.15 43.29 1.84
N SER A 597 -16.50 42.26 2.60
CA SER A 597 -16.28 42.15 4.05
C SER A 597 -14.82 41.88 4.45
N TYR A 598 -13.93 41.54 3.50
CA TYR A 598 -12.55 41.19 3.80
C TYR A 598 -11.58 42.37 3.75
N ARG A 599 -10.48 42.25 4.50
CA ARG A 599 -9.35 43.18 4.42
C ARG A 599 -8.64 43.06 3.06
N TYR A 600 -7.97 44.13 2.63
CA TYR A 600 -7.27 44.20 1.34
C TYR A 600 -6.33 43.01 1.06
N GLN A 601 -5.58 42.54 2.07
CA GLN A 601 -4.69 41.39 1.93
C GLN A 601 -5.46 40.11 1.53
N ILE A 602 -6.60 39.86 2.17
CA ILE A 602 -7.44 38.68 1.89
C ILE A 602 -8.16 38.85 0.55
N LYS A 603 -8.63 40.07 0.22
CA LYS A 603 -9.17 40.39 -1.11
C LYS A 603 -8.15 40.03 -2.22
N SER A 604 -6.91 40.46 -2.05
CA SER A 604 -5.81 40.14 -2.98
C SER A 604 -5.52 38.64 -3.08
N GLU A 605 -5.76 37.86 -2.02
CA GLU A 605 -5.58 36.39 -2.07
C GLU A 605 -6.70 35.70 -2.85
N TRP A 606 -7.95 36.16 -2.72
CA TRP A 606 -9.07 35.66 -3.53
C TRP A 606 -8.98 36.11 -4.98
N ASP A 607 -8.47 37.32 -5.23
CA ASP A 607 -8.19 37.81 -6.58
C ASP A 607 -6.99 37.10 -7.24
N ALA A 608 -6.16 36.39 -6.45
CA ALA A 608 -5.01 35.63 -6.94
C ALA A 608 -5.33 34.18 -7.35
N LEU A 609 -6.60 33.78 -7.30
CA LEU A 609 -7.05 32.49 -7.83
C LEU A 609 -6.73 32.38 -9.33
N LYS A 610 -6.34 31.19 -9.77
CA LYS A 610 -5.90 30.90 -11.13
C LYS A 610 -6.74 29.81 -11.77
N GLU A 611 -6.60 29.70 -13.08
CA GLU A 611 -7.07 28.52 -13.82
C GLU A 611 -6.44 27.26 -13.21
N HIS A 612 -7.22 26.18 -13.14
CA HIS A 612 -6.89 24.90 -12.52
C HIS A 612 -6.79 24.89 -10.98
N ASP A 613 -6.99 26.02 -10.30
CA ASP A 613 -7.11 26.00 -8.84
C ASP A 613 -8.35 25.19 -8.43
N VAL A 614 -8.18 24.28 -7.48
CA VAL A 614 -9.29 23.48 -6.93
C VAL A 614 -9.96 24.25 -5.78
N LEU A 615 -11.29 24.32 -5.84
CA LEU A 615 -12.16 24.91 -4.82
C LEU A 615 -13.17 23.87 -4.32
N PHE A 616 -13.72 24.09 -3.14
CA PHE A 616 -14.75 23.24 -2.54
C PHE A 616 -16.04 24.01 -2.29
N LEU A 617 -17.14 23.44 -2.73
CA LEU A 617 -18.51 23.88 -2.49
C LEU A 617 -19.03 23.14 -1.26
N LEU A 618 -19.47 23.89 -0.26
CA LEU A 618 -19.97 23.35 1.01
C LEU A 618 -21.43 23.77 1.21
N SER A 619 -22.22 22.85 1.75
CA SER A 619 -23.59 23.11 2.22
C SER A 619 -23.62 23.01 3.73
N ILE A 620 -23.73 24.15 4.40
CA ILE A 620 -23.77 24.25 5.86
C ILE A 620 -25.20 24.56 6.29
N ARG A 621 -25.78 23.76 7.17
CA ARG A 621 -27.05 23.99 7.86
C ARG A 621 -26.84 23.75 9.36
N PRO A 622 -26.67 24.81 10.17
CA PRO A 622 -26.48 24.67 11.60
C PRO A 622 -27.75 24.13 12.27
N SER A 623 -27.61 23.51 13.45
CA SER A 623 -28.76 23.08 14.25
C SER A 623 -29.57 24.28 14.77
N PHE A 624 -30.89 24.13 14.86
CA PHE A 624 -31.79 25.19 15.33
C PHE A 624 -31.58 25.49 16.82
N GLU A 625 -31.29 24.47 17.62
CA GLU A 625 -30.92 24.61 19.02
C GLU A 625 -29.41 24.34 19.20
N PRO A 626 -28.72 25.11 20.09
CA PRO A 626 -27.36 24.78 20.48
C PRO A 626 -27.35 23.40 21.15
N LEU A 627 -26.47 22.50 20.69
CA LEU A 627 -26.29 21.20 21.32
C LEU A 627 -25.96 21.39 22.81
N SER A 628 -26.64 20.65 23.69
CA SER A 628 -26.24 20.59 25.10
C SER A 628 -24.82 20.04 25.23
N PRO A 629 -24.09 20.27 26.34
CA PRO A 629 -22.73 19.76 26.50
C PRO A 629 -22.61 18.24 26.30
N GLU A 630 -23.61 17.47 26.76
CA GLU A 630 -23.65 16.01 26.58
C GLU A 630 -23.95 15.59 25.13
N GLU A 631 -24.79 16.34 24.41
CA GLU A 631 -25.07 16.09 22.99
C GLU A 631 -23.90 16.51 22.11
N ALA A 632 -23.23 17.61 22.44
CA ALA A 632 -22.03 18.08 21.77
C ALA A 632 -20.88 17.07 21.88
N GLU A 633 -20.75 16.40 23.04
CA GLU A 633 -19.74 15.36 23.26
C GLU A 633 -20.03 14.06 22.48
N LYS A 634 -21.31 13.75 22.23
CA LYS A 634 -21.74 12.57 21.45
C LYS A 634 -21.88 12.83 19.95
N SER A 635 -22.00 14.09 19.54
CA SER A 635 -22.22 14.48 18.14
C SER A 635 -20.99 14.29 17.27
N THR A 636 -21.24 13.89 16.01
CA THR A 636 -20.19 13.76 15.02
C THR A 636 -19.63 15.13 14.63
N VAL A 637 -18.40 15.16 14.09
CA VAL A 637 -17.80 16.43 13.64
C VAL A 637 -18.66 17.14 12.57
N PRO A 638 -19.21 16.45 11.56
CA PRO A 638 -20.13 17.07 10.58
C PRO A 638 -21.35 17.71 11.24
N GLU A 639 -21.98 17.02 12.20
CA GLU A 639 -23.14 17.54 12.93
C GLU A 639 -22.81 18.83 13.68
N ARG A 640 -21.66 18.88 14.36
CA ARG A 640 -21.19 20.09 15.07
C ARG A 640 -20.92 21.26 14.14
N LEU A 641 -20.43 20.98 12.93
CA LEU A 641 -20.19 21.99 11.91
C LEU A 641 -21.48 22.37 11.14
N GLY A 642 -22.57 21.62 11.32
CA GLY A 642 -23.75 21.71 10.47
C GLY A 642 -23.46 21.35 9.01
N LEU A 643 -22.41 20.57 8.72
CA LEU A 643 -21.99 20.29 7.35
C LEU A 643 -22.79 19.14 6.75
N GLN A 644 -23.45 19.39 5.61
CA GLN A 644 -24.29 18.40 4.93
C GLN A 644 -23.64 17.83 3.66
N TYR A 645 -23.06 18.70 2.83
CA TYR A 645 -22.50 18.29 1.54
C TYR A 645 -21.16 18.95 1.27
N VAL A 646 -20.26 18.21 0.62
CA VAL A 646 -18.97 18.70 0.13
C VAL A 646 -18.78 18.26 -1.31
N ARG A 647 -18.55 19.20 -2.23
CA ARG A 647 -18.21 18.90 -3.63
C ARG A 647 -16.99 19.71 -4.08
N GLY A 648 -16.05 19.06 -4.74
CA GLY A 648 -14.91 19.74 -5.35
C GLY A 648 -15.24 20.28 -6.74
N CYS A 649 -14.53 21.33 -7.12
CA CYS A 649 -14.62 21.94 -8.45
C CYS A 649 -13.28 22.57 -8.84
N GLU A 650 -13.08 22.79 -10.14
CA GLU A 650 -11.85 23.35 -10.70
C GLU A 650 -12.15 24.67 -11.40
N VAL A 651 -11.35 25.70 -11.13
CA VAL A 651 -11.51 27.01 -11.76
C VAL A 651 -11.18 26.95 -13.25
N ILE A 652 -12.14 27.37 -14.09
CA ILE A 652 -11.94 27.57 -15.53
C ILE A 652 -11.57 29.03 -15.79
N GLU A 653 -12.41 29.97 -15.35
CA GLU A 653 -12.19 31.41 -15.52
C GLU A 653 -12.86 32.21 -14.40
N ILE A 654 -12.38 33.42 -14.17
CA ILE A 654 -12.82 34.34 -13.12
C ILE A 654 -13.15 35.68 -13.77
N ARG A 655 -14.31 36.22 -13.43
CA ARG A 655 -14.79 37.52 -13.89
C ARG A 655 -15.02 38.46 -12.71
N ASP A 656 -14.71 39.74 -12.91
CA ASP A 656 -15.01 40.80 -11.97
C ASP A 656 -16.47 41.26 -12.05
N GLU A 657 -16.83 42.29 -11.27
CA GLU A 657 -18.21 42.78 -11.19
C GLU A 657 -18.70 43.43 -12.50
N GLU A 658 -17.79 43.95 -13.33
CA GLU A 658 -18.11 44.48 -14.67
C GLU A 658 -18.14 43.37 -15.74
N GLY A 659 -17.86 42.12 -15.36
CA GLY A 659 -17.78 40.97 -16.25
C GLY A 659 -16.45 40.85 -17.01
N ALA A 660 -15.44 41.64 -16.63
CA ALA A 660 -14.10 41.57 -17.21
C ALA A 660 -13.34 40.35 -16.66
N LEU A 661 -12.61 39.66 -17.53
CA LEU A 661 -11.92 38.42 -17.21
C LEU A 661 -10.59 38.73 -16.50
N MET A 662 -10.37 38.10 -15.34
CA MET A 662 -9.26 38.40 -14.42
C MET A 662 -8.04 37.52 -14.63
N ASN A 663 -8.23 36.29 -15.11
CA ASN A 663 -7.21 35.27 -15.30
C ASN A 663 -7.26 34.72 -16.73
N ASP A 664 -6.19 34.91 -17.50
CA ASP A 664 -6.15 34.41 -18.87
C ASP A 664 -4.81 33.75 -19.20
N PHE A 665 -4.78 32.42 -19.19
CA PHE A 665 -3.72 31.63 -19.84
C PHE A 665 -4.13 31.15 -21.24
N THR A 666 -5.40 31.34 -21.64
CA THR A 666 -5.89 31.05 -22.99
C THR A 666 -5.36 32.03 -24.05
N GLY A 667 -4.71 33.12 -23.61
CA GLY A 667 -4.09 34.12 -24.46
C GLY A 667 -5.06 35.15 -25.04
N ARG A 668 -6.31 35.22 -24.55
CA ARG A 668 -7.31 36.22 -25.01
C ARG A 668 -7.04 37.61 -24.42
N ILE A 669 -6.28 37.71 -23.33
CA ILE A 669 -5.81 38.93 -22.68
C ILE A 669 -4.28 38.87 -22.61
N LYS A 670 -3.61 39.85 -23.21
CA LYS A 670 -2.16 39.99 -23.08
C LYS A 670 -1.79 40.46 -21.67
N ARG A 671 -0.64 40.02 -21.16
CA ARG A 671 -0.13 40.41 -19.83
C ARG A 671 -0.03 41.93 -19.64
N GLU A 672 0.17 42.67 -20.72
CA GLU A 672 0.22 44.14 -20.79
C GLU A 672 -1.16 44.82 -20.64
N GLU A 673 -2.24 44.10 -20.90
CA GLU A 673 -3.64 44.58 -20.84
C GLU A 673 -4.32 44.22 -19.51
N TRP A 674 -3.58 43.62 -18.57
CA TRP A 674 -4.13 43.22 -17.28
C TRP A 674 -4.50 44.44 -16.44
N LYS A 675 -5.80 44.59 -16.16
CA LYS A 675 -6.34 45.65 -15.31
C LYS A 675 -6.63 45.10 -13.92
N PRO A 676 -6.48 45.91 -12.86
CA PRO A 676 -6.91 45.51 -11.53
C PRO A 676 -8.42 45.21 -11.55
N PRO A 677 -8.87 44.17 -10.82
CA PRO A 677 -10.27 43.77 -10.83
C PRO A 677 -11.14 44.87 -10.24
N LYS A 678 -12.29 45.12 -10.87
CA LYS A 678 -13.21 46.17 -10.45
C LYS A 678 -14.36 45.61 -9.63
N GLY A 679 -14.84 46.43 -8.70
CA GLY A 679 -15.92 46.06 -7.81
C GLY A 679 -15.53 45.00 -6.78
N GLU A 680 -16.51 44.55 -6.01
CA GLU A 680 -16.34 43.64 -4.87
C GLU A 680 -16.99 42.28 -5.06
N ILE A 681 -17.66 42.08 -6.20
CA ILE A 681 -18.28 40.82 -6.60
C ILE A 681 -17.36 40.08 -7.58
N ARG A 682 -17.28 38.76 -7.42
CA ARG A 682 -16.58 37.85 -8.34
C ARG A 682 -17.53 36.77 -8.81
N THR A 683 -17.46 36.45 -10.09
CA THR A 683 -18.13 35.29 -10.67
C THR A 683 -17.07 34.35 -11.23
N VAL A 684 -17.01 33.15 -10.67
CA VAL A 684 -16.06 32.11 -11.06
C VAL A 684 -16.80 31.03 -11.80
N ARG A 685 -16.35 30.74 -13.03
CA ARG A 685 -16.81 29.58 -13.78
C ARG A 685 -15.95 28.39 -13.40
N VAL A 686 -16.59 27.30 -12.99
CA VAL A 686 -15.93 26.10 -12.51
C VAL A 686 -16.36 24.86 -13.29
N ALA A 687 -15.44 23.91 -13.43
CA ALA A 687 -15.74 22.54 -13.84
C ALA A 687 -16.09 21.72 -12.59
N LEU A 688 -17.20 20.99 -12.65
CA LEU A 688 -17.60 20.02 -11.61
C LEU A 688 -17.16 18.61 -12.03
N ASP A 689 -16.92 17.74 -11.06
CA ASP A 689 -16.62 16.33 -11.34
C ASP A 689 -17.84 15.63 -11.96
N THR A 690 -17.64 15.08 -13.15
CA THR A 690 -18.71 14.49 -13.94
C THR A 690 -19.20 13.16 -13.38
N ALA A 691 -18.33 12.39 -12.73
CA ALA A 691 -18.69 11.14 -12.09
C ALA A 691 -19.54 11.42 -10.83
N GLN A 692 -19.12 12.38 -10.00
CA GLN A 692 -19.88 12.78 -8.82
C GLN A 692 -21.24 13.38 -9.20
N TYR A 693 -21.30 14.21 -10.24
CA TYR A 693 -22.58 14.74 -10.75
C TYR A 693 -23.54 13.63 -11.19
N HIS A 694 -23.02 12.62 -11.90
CA HIS A 694 -23.84 11.49 -12.32
C HIS A 694 -24.38 10.68 -11.13
N ILE A 695 -23.55 10.45 -10.11
CA ILE A 695 -23.94 9.78 -8.87
C ILE A 695 -25.06 10.57 -8.17
N ASP A 696 -24.86 11.87 -7.96
CA ASP A 696 -25.81 12.73 -7.24
C ASP A 696 -27.18 12.80 -7.94
N VAL A 697 -27.20 12.93 -9.27
CA VAL A 697 -28.45 12.98 -10.05
C VAL A 697 -29.16 11.63 -10.05
N THR A 698 -28.41 10.53 -10.12
CA THR A 698 -28.98 9.18 -10.09
C THR A 698 -29.60 8.89 -8.72
N GLU A 699 -28.90 9.24 -7.63
CA GLU A 699 -29.41 9.08 -6.27
C GLU A 699 -30.67 9.93 -6.03
N THR A 700 -30.68 11.16 -6.53
CA THR A 700 -31.86 12.04 -6.50
C THR A 700 -33.05 11.41 -7.23
N ALA A 701 -32.82 10.80 -8.39
CA ALA A 701 -33.88 10.17 -9.19
C ALA A 701 -34.41 8.87 -8.56
N GLU A 702 -33.53 8.05 -7.96
CA GLU A 702 -33.89 6.74 -7.40
C GLU A 702 -34.48 6.83 -6.00
N LYS A 703 -33.90 7.66 -5.13
CA LYS A 703 -34.25 7.75 -3.70
C LYS A 703 -35.11 8.97 -3.37
N GLY A 704 -35.28 9.92 -4.31
CA GLY A 704 -36.00 11.17 -4.06
C GLY A 704 -35.29 12.09 -3.07
N THR A 705 -33.95 12.00 -2.98
CA THR A 705 -33.12 12.86 -2.11
C THR A 705 -33.13 14.32 -2.57
N GLU A 706 -32.73 15.24 -1.70
CA GLU A 706 -32.65 16.66 -2.03
C GLU A 706 -31.59 16.92 -3.12
N ASN A 707 -31.86 17.88 -4.02
CA ASN A 707 -30.90 18.30 -5.03
C ASN A 707 -29.72 19.04 -4.40
N VAL A 708 -28.59 18.34 -4.23
CA VAL A 708 -27.33 18.84 -3.67
C VAL A 708 -26.91 20.18 -4.28
N TYR A 709 -27.01 20.33 -5.60
CA TYR A 709 -26.54 21.53 -6.33
C TYR A 709 -27.37 22.79 -6.07
N GLY A 710 -28.53 22.67 -5.42
CA GLY A 710 -29.33 23.80 -4.95
C GLY A 710 -29.01 24.26 -3.52
N THR A 711 -28.12 23.57 -2.81
CA THR A 711 -27.93 23.75 -1.36
C THR A 711 -26.64 24.48 -0.97
N PHE A 712 -25.69 24.65 -1.90
CA PHE A 712 -24.38 25.22 -1.58
C PHE A 712 -24.50 26.67 -1.12
N ASN A 713 -23.85 26.98 0.00
CA ASN A 713 -23.86 28.31 0.59
C ASN A 713 -22.47 28.82 0.99
N ILE A 714 -21.42 27.98 0.95
CA ILE A 714 -20.03 28.38 1.18
C ILE A 714 -19.13 27.89 0.05
N LEU A 715 -18.20 28.74 -0.37
CA LEU A 715 -17.09 28.42 -1.27
C LEU A 715 -15.78 28.47 -0.46
N MET A 716 -15.00 27.40 -0.50
CA MET A 716 -13.71 27.28 0.19
C MET A 716 -12.57 27.11 -0.81
N ARG A 717 -11.48 27.85 -0.61
CA ARG A 717 -10.21 27.68 -1.32
C ARG A 717 -9.18 27.00 -0.41
N ARG A 718 -8.14 26.43 -0.99
CA ARG A 718 -6.99 25.85 -0.27
C ARG A 718 -5.70 26.60 -0.58
N LYS A 719 -4.61 26.27 0.12
CA LYS A 719 -3.28 26.83 -0.19
C LYS A 719 -2.77 26.20 -1.50
N PRO A 720 -2.34 26.97 -2.51
CA PRO A 720 -1.96 26.42 -3.82
C PRO A 720 -0.88 25.34 -3.77
N LYS A 721 0.09 25.44 -2.85
CA LYS A 721 1.17 24.43 -2.71
C LYS A 721 0.68 23.07 -2.21
N GLU A 722 -0.44 23.05 -1.50
CA GLU A 722 -1.05 21.87 -0.87
C GLU A 722 -2.25 21.37 -1.72
N ASN A 723 -2.51 21.98 -2.89
CA ASN A 723 -3.75 21.80 -3.65
C ASN A 723 -3.55 21.19 -5.05
N ASN A 724 -2.49 20.38 -5.23
CA ASN A 724 -2.18 19.73 -6.51
C ASN A 724 -2.78 18.32 -6.64
N PHE A 725 -3.55 17.86 -5.64
CA PHE A 725 -3.93 16.46 -5.53
C PHE A 725 -4.74 15.97 -6.73
N LYS A 726 -5.70 16.77 -7.22
CA LYS A 726 -6.55 16.40 -8.36
C LYS A 726 -5.73 16.17 -9.62
N ALA A 727 -4.75 17.03 -9.91
CA ALA A 727 -3.90 16.91 -11.09
C ALA A 727 -3.03 15.64 -11.04
N ILE A 728 -2.54 15.29 -9.84
CA ILE A 728 -1.79 14.05 -9.62
C ILE A 728 -2.70 12.83 -9.81
N LEU A 729 -3.89 12.83 -9.21
CA LEU A 729 -4.86 11.74 -9.37
C LEU A 729 -5.30 11.55 -10.82
N GLU A 730 -5.54 12.64 -11.54
CA GLU A 730 -5.86 12.62 -12.96
C GLU A 730 -4.70 12.03 -13.78
N SER A 731 -3.46 12.45 -13.50
CA SER A 731 -2.27 11.89 -14.16
C SER A 731 -2.11 10.38 -13.91
N ILE A 732 -2.35 9.91 -12.69
CA ILE A 732 -2.31 8.47 -12.37
C ILE A 732 -3.43 7.72 -13.11
N ARG A 733 -4.65 8.27 -13.14
CA ARG A 733 -5.78 7.67 -13.88
C ARG A 733 -5.51 7.60 -15.38
N ASP A 734 -4.91 8.64 -15.96
CA ASP A 734 -4.54 8.66 -17.38
C ASP A 734 -3.49 7.59 -17.69
N LEU A 735 -2.46 7.45 -16.83
CA LEU A 735 -1.48 6.36 -16.94
C LEU A 735 -2.10 4.95 -16.84
N MET A 736 -3.19 4.79 -16.11
CA MET A 736 -3.92 3.51 -15.99
C MET A 736 -4.78 3.20 -17.21
N ASN A 737 -5.20 4.22 -17.97
CA ASN A 737 -5.94 4.07 -19.22
C ASN A 737 -5.03 3.82 -20.42
N GLU A 738 -3.78 4.28 -20.35
CA GLU A 738 -2.75 4.03 -21.34
C GLU A 738 -2.02 2.69 -21.12
N THR A 739 -1.36 2.19 -22.17
CA THR A 739 -0.42 1.07 -22.01
C THR A 739 0.85 1.59 -21.34
N CYS A 740 0.97 1.37 -20.03
CA CYS A 740 2.16 1.76 -19.27
C CYS A 740 3.38 0.94 -19.75
N VAL A 741 4.24 1.57 -20.55
CA VAL A 741 5.47 0.93 -21.08
C VAL A 741 6.65 1.27 -20.16
N VAL A 742 6.99 0.30 -19.32
CA VAL A 742 8.24 0.30 -18.54
C VAL A 742 9.26 -0.59 -19.27
N PRO A 743 10.57 -0.26 -19.29
CA PRO A 743 11.57 -1.14 -19.89
C PRO A 743 11.49 -2.57 -19.35
N GLU A 744 11.55 -3.58 -20.23
CA GLU A 744 11.35 -4.99 -19.86
C GLU A 744 12.31 -5.46 -18.74
N TRP A 745 13.55 -4.97 -18.77
CA TRP A 745 14.56 -5.28 -17.76
C TRP A 745 14.27 -4.68 -16.38
N LEU A 746 13.44 -3.63 -16.32
CA LEU A 746 13.02 -2.98 -15.07
C LEU A 746 11.67 -3.50 -14.57
N HIS A 747 10.81 -4.01 -15.46
CA HIS A 747 9.43 -4.41 -15.14
C HIS A 747 9.33 -5.32 -13.91
N ASN A 748 10.06 -6.44 -13.89
CA ASN A 748 10.00 -7.37 -12.75
C ASN A 748 10.57 -6.78 -11.46
N ILE A 749 11.67 -6.02 -11.55
CA ILE A 749 12.31 -5.39 -10.39
C ILE A 749 11.40 -4.33 -9.79
N PHE A 750 10.73 -3.54 -10.63
CA PHE A 750 9.76 -2.53 -10.22
C PHE A 750 8.59 -3.15 -9.46
N LEU A 751 8.10 -4.31 -9.91
CA LEU A 751 7.05 -5.07 -9.22
C LEU A 751 7.55 -5.88 -8.00
N GLY A 752 8.85 -5.85 -7.70
CA GLY A 752 9.45 -6.58 -6.58
C GLY A 752 9.67 -8.07 -6.82
N TYR A 753 9.65 -8.51 -8.09
CA TYR A 753 9.82 -9.89 -8.50
C TYR A 753 11.22 -10.19 -9.04
N GLY A 754 11.62 -11.45 -8.94
CA GLY A 754 12.83 -11.95 -9.57
C GLY A 754 14.12 -11.60 -8.83
N ASN A 755 15.23 -11.55 -9.56
CA ASN A 755 16.54 -11.27 -9.00
C ASN A 755 16.78 -9.74 -8.99
N PRO A 756 16.98 -9.10 -7.81
CA PRO A 756 17.20 -7.65 -7.73
C PRO A 756 18.47 -7.19 -8.46
N SER A 757 19.45 -8.08 -8.66
CA SER A 757 20.68 -7.77 -9.41
C SER A 757 20.53 -7.83 -10.94
N ALA A 758 19.36 -8.23 -11.46
CA ALA A 758 19.17 -8.42 -12.90
C ALA A 758 19.33 -7.13 -13.73
N ALA A 759 18.99 -5.96 -13.16
CA ALA A 759 19.19 -4.66 -13.80
C ALA A 759 20.56 -4.01 -13.51
N GLN A 760 21.45 -4.69 -12.81
CA GLN A 760 22.82 -4.21 -12.69
C GLN A 760 23.49 -4.23 -14.07
N TRP A 761 24.25 -3.19 -14.37
CA TRP A 761 24.86 -3.01 -15.68
C TRP A 761 25.65 -4.23 -16.17
N MET A 762 26.25 -5.03 -15.28
CA MET A 762 26.99 -6.25 -15.68
C MET A 762 26.11 -7.31 -16.37
N ASN A 763 24.82 -7.29 -16.08
CA ASN A 763 23.80 -8.20 -16.60
C ASN A 763 23.01 -7.59 -17.78
N MET A 764 23.25 -6.32 -18.10
CA MET A 764 22.54 -5.60 -19.16
C MET A 764 23.16 -5.87 -20.55
N PRO A 765 22.33 -5.91 -21.61
CA PRO A 765 22.81 -5.90 -22.98
C PRO A 765 23.43 -4.53 -23.34
N ASP A 766 24.18 -4.49 -24.45
CA ASP A 766 24.64 -3.24 -25.10
C ASP A 766 25.51 -2.30 -24.23
N LEU A 767 26.47 -2.87 -23.50
CA LEU A 767 27.40 -2.11 -22.66
C LEU A 767 28.34 -1.23 -23.48
N LEU A 768 28.65 -0.05 -22.93
CA LEU A 768 29.70 0.82 -23.43
C LEU A 768 31.06 0.19 -23.10
N GLU A 769 31.66 -0.50 -24.08
CA GLU A 769 32.94 -1.20 -23.88
C GLU A 769 34.13 -0.24 -23.75
N VAL A 770 34.11 0.89 -24.47
CA VAL A 770 35.14 1.93 -24.38
C VAL A 770 34.46 3.24 -24.00
N ILE A 771 34.84 3.76 -22.85
CA ILE A 771 34.26 5.00 -22.30
C ILE A 771 35.36 6.04 -22.21
N ASP A 772 35.05 7.24 -22.70
CA ASP A 772 35.86 8.43 -22.48
C ASP A 772 35.47 9.09 -21.16
N PHE A 773 36.32 8.94 -20.14
CA PHE A 773 36.06 9.50 -18.81
C PHE A 773 36.39 11.00 -18.73
N LYS A 774 36.85 11.63 -19.82
CA LYS A 774 37.13 13.08 -19.86
C LYS A 774 37.99 13.53 -18.67
N ASP A 775 37.46 14.43 -17.85
CA ASP A 775 38.09 15.06 -16.69
C ASP A 775 37.76 14.36 -15.35
N THR A 776 37.20 13.15 -15.39
CA THR A 776 36.87 12.37 -14.18
C THR A 776 38.12 12.12 -13.33
N PHE A 777 39.26 11.85 -13.96
CA PHE A 777 40.52 11.58 -13.27
C PHE A 777 41.50 12.74 -13.44
N LEU A 778 41.89 13.33 -12.32
CA LEU A 778 42.90 14.40 -12.26
C LEU A 778 44.29 14.01 -12.79
N ASP A 779 44.72 12.77 -12.56
CA ASP A 779 46.07 12.29 -12.91
C ASP A 779 46.12 10.75 -13.03
N ALA A 780 47.24 10.20 -13.51
CA ALA A 780 47.40 8.75 -13.67
C ALA A 780 47.42 7.97 -12.33
N ASN A 781 47.87 8.60 -11.23
CA ASN A 781 47.84 7.97 -9.90
C ASN A 781 46.40 7.86 -9.39
N HIS A 782 45.54 8.82 -9.73
CA HIS A 782 44.12 8.78 -9.42
C HIS A 782 43.47 7.57 -10.11
N VAL A 783 43.72 7.35 -11.40
CA VAL A 783 43.24 6.15 -12.11
C VAL A 783 43.69 4.87 -11.39
N GLN A 784 44.97 4.75 -11.03
CA GLN A 784 45.47 3.56 -10.32
C GLN A 784 44.80 3.35 -8.95
N GLN A 785 44.57 4.42 -8.20
CA GLN A 785 43.90 4.36 -6.89
C GLN A 785 42.41 4.02 -7.00
N SER A 786 41.76 4.44 -8.08
CA SER A 786 40.33 4.17 -8.32
C SER A 786 40.05 2.71 -8.69
N PHE A 787 41.06 1.95 -9.14
CA PHE A 787 40.93 0.54 -9.54
C PHE A 787 41.94 -0.36 -8.78
N PRO A 788 41.81 -0.52 -7.45
CA PRO A 788 42.81 -1.21 -6.62
C PRO A 788 42.99 -2.70 -6.98
N ASP A 789 41.95 -3.34 -7.52
CA ASP A 789 41.94 -4.76 -7.88
C ASP A 789 42.51 -5.06 -9.27
N TYR A 790 42.82 -4.02 -10.06
CA TYR A 790 43.28 -4.16 -11.45
C TYR A 790 44.74 -3.74 -11.64
N GLN A 791 45.42 -4.41 -12.56
CA GLN A 791 46.71 -3.99 -13.07
C GLN A 791 46.50 -2.99 -14.22
N VAL A 792 46.56 -1.70 -13.92
CA VAL A 792 46.36 -0.61 -14.90
C VAL A 792 47.56 -0.49 -15.85
N THR A 793 47.30 -0.54 -17.15
CA THR A 793 48.31 -0.33 -18.22
C THR A 793 47.90 0.86 -19.09
N PHE A 794 48.76 1.86 -19.19
CA PHE A 794 48.54 3.05 -20.01
C PHE A 794 49.09 2.88 -21.44
N ILE A 795 48.27 3.22 -22.43
CA ILE A 795 48.62 3.20 -23.85
C ILE A 795 48.35 4.56 -24.51
N ASN A 796 49.11 4.88 -25.55
CA ASN A 796 48.84 6.01 -26.45
C ASN A 796 47.78 5.61 -27.50
N SER A 797 47.23 6.58 -28.24
CA SER A 797 46.29 6.33 -29.33
C SER A 797 46.86 5.48 -30.48
N ASP A 798 48.19 5.33 -30.57
CA ASP A 798 48.88 4.45 -31.51
C ASP A 798 49.09 3.00 -30.98
N GLY A 799 48.63 2.72 -29.76
CA GLY A 799 48.74 1.40 -29.11
C GLY A 799 50.07 1.13 -28.39
N THR A 800 51.02 2.07 -28.40
CA THR A 800 52.29 1.94 -27.68
C THR A 800 52.12 2.21 -26.18
N LYS A 801 52.99 1.64 -25.33
CA LYS A 801 52.97 1.91 -23.89
C LYS A 801 53.32 3.37 -23.62
N ASN A 802 52.47 4.06 -22.85
CA ASN A 802 52.74 5.44 -22.45
C ASN A 802 53.49 5.50 -21.12
N LEU A 803 54.68 6.10 -21.12
CA LEU A 803 55.52 6.30 -19.93
C LEU A 803 55.17 7.59 -19.16
N HIS A 804 54.48 8.53 -19.79
CA HIS A 804 54.04 9.82 -19.23
C HIS A 804 52.53 10.06 -19.48
N PRO A 805 51.65 9.27 -18.86
CA PRO A 805 50.21 9.40 -19.04
C PRO A 805 49.67 10.72 -18.46
N SER A 806 48.91 11.44 -19.26
CA SER A 806 48.18 12.65 -18.86
C SER A 806 46.70 12.53 -19.24
N PRO A 807 45.78 13.15 -18.46
CA PRO A 807 44.36 13.17 -18.80
C PRO A 807 44.12 13.92 -20.12
N PRO A 808 43.02 13.64 -20.84
CA PRO A 808 41.91 12.72 -20.50
C PRO A 808 42.20 11.23 -20.76
N PHE A 809 41.42 10.37 -20.11
CA PHE A 809 41.58 8.92 -20.14
C PHE A 809 40.35 8.22 -20.73
N LYS A 810 40.57 7.36 -21.73
CA LYS A 810 39.59 6.38 -22.21
C LYS A 810 39.88 5.04 -21.56
N ILE A 811 38.88 4.41 -20.96
CA ILE A 811 39.05 3.11 -20.30
C ILE A 811 38.23 2.08 -21.08
N ARG A 812 38.87 0.96 -21.44
CA ARG A 812 38.18 -0.20 -22.00
C ARG A 812 37.74 -1.11 -20.87
N LEU A 813 36.44 -1.16 -20.59
CA LEU A 813 35.85 -2.08 -19.63
C LEU A 813 35.73 -3.46 -20.27
N SER A 814 36.16 -4.51 -19.55
CA SER A 814 36.15 -5.87 -20.07
C SER A 814 34.96 -6.67 -19.56
N LYS A 815 34.44 -7.60 -20.38
CA LYS A 815 33.36 -8.53 -20.00
C LYS A 815 33.73 -9.49 -18.83
N LYS A 816 34.99 -9.50 -18.38
CA LYS A 816 35.46 -10.33 -17.24
C LYS A 816 35.49 -9.60 -15.90
N MET A 817 35.27 -8.27 -15.89
CA MET A 817 35.03 -7.48 -14.66
C MET A 817 33.74 -7.90 -13.89
N ARG A 818 33.06 -8.96 -14.35
CA ARG A 818 31.81 -9.53 -13.81
C ARG A 818 31.95 -10.22 -12.45
N GLU A 819 33.15 -10.59 -12.01
CA GLU A 819 33.34 -11.48 -10.84
C GLU A 819 33.92 -10.79 -9.58
N SER A 820 34.37 -9.53 -9.67
CA SER A 820 35.26 -8.93 -8.65
C SER A 820 34.69 -7.72 -7.87
N SER A 821 33.39 -7.43 -7.97
CA SER A 821 32.79 -6.27 -7.27
C SER A 821 32.01 -6.67 -6.02
N HIS A 822 32.12 -5.88 -4.94
CA HIS A 822 31.42 -5.99 -3.65
C HIS A 822 29.89 -5.84 -3.75
N ALA A 823 29.21 -6.75 -4.46
CA ALA A 823 27.77 -6.89 -4.38
C ALA A 823 27.41 -7.75 -3.16
N LEU A 824 26.43 -7.29 -2.36
CA LEU A 824 25.76 -8.15 -1.40
C LEU A 824 25.21 -9.38 -2.16
N PRO A 825 25.41 -10.63 -1.68
CA PRO A 825 24.96 -11.81 -2.38
C PRO A 825 23.42 -11.83 -2.46
N GLY A 826 22.88 -11.53 -3.64
CA GLY A 826 21.48 -11.77 -3.94
C GLY A 826 21.25 -13.25 -4.27
N ASN A 827 20.69 -13.98 -3.32
CA ASN A 827 19.97 -15.25 -3.50
C ASN A 827 20.68 -16.30 -4.38
N MET A 828 21.60 -17.08 -3.78
CA MET A 828 22.09 -18.32 -4.41
C MET A 828 20.94 -19.33 -4.50
N ASN A 829 20.32 -19.45 -5.66
CA ASN A 829 19.52 -20.63 -5.99
C ASN A 829 20.44 -21.87 -5.91
N SER A 830 20.26 -22.64 -4.85
CA SER A 830 20.93 -23.92 -4.60
C SER A 830 20.52 -24.98 -5.62
N ASN A 831 21.01 -24.89 -6.87
CA ASN A 831 20.91 -25.96 -7.87
C ASN A 831 21.93 -25.84 -9.02
N LEU A 832 23.09 -25.23 -8.78
CA LEU A 832 24.27 -25.44 -9.61
C LEU A 832 25.22 -26.35 -8.83
N THR A 833 25.29 -27.60 -9.28
CA THR A 833 26.22 -28.61 -8.80
C THR A 833 27.63 -28.05 -8.83
N VAL A 834 28.18 -27.78 -7.63
CA VAL A 834 29.61 -27.54 -7.43
C VAL A 834 30.31 -28.84 -7.80
N LYS A 835 30.69 -28.97 -9.09
CA LYS A 835 31.72 -29.91 -9.49
C LYS A 835 33.02 -29.38 -8.91
N SER A 836 33.34 -29.91 -7.73
CA SER A 836 34.62 -29.77 -7.06
C SER A 836 35.76 -29.94 -8.06
N ARG A 837 36.47 -28.85 -8.38
CA ARG A 837 37.80 -28.90 -8.97
C ARG A 837 38.80 -28.70 -7.84
N ASN A 838 39.18 -29.82 -7.23
CA ASN A 838 40.48 -29.91 -6.58
C ASN A 838 41.54 -29.67 -7.64
N ASN A 839 42.24 -28.54 -7.55
CA ASN A 839 43.63 -28.42 -7.97
C ASN A 839 44.28 -27.39 -7.05
N MET A 840 45.03 -27.89 -6.06
CA MET A 840 46.00 -27.12 -5.30
C MET A 840 47.12 -26.66 -6.24
N ALA A 841 47.32 -25.35 -6.33
CA ALA A 841 48.61 -24.75 -6.64
C ALA A 841 48.60 -23.31 -6.07
N ASP A 842 49.49 -23.06 -5.11
CA ASP A 842 49.82 -21.74 -4.60
C ASP A 842 50.23 -20.82 -5.76
N GLY A 843 49.45 -19.76 -5.97
CA GLY A 843 49.76 -18.65 -6.85
C GLY A 843 48.97 -17.44 -6.37
N GLU A 844 49.66 -16.31 -6.15
CA GLU A 844 49.02 -15.03 -5.82
C GLU A 844 47.87 -14.73 -6.81
N PRO A 845 46.75 -14.13 -6.36
CA PRO A 845 45.66 -13.78 -7.25
C PRO A 845 46.18 -12.78 -8.30
N GLN A 846 46.31 -13.26 -9.54
CA GLN A 846 46.85 -12.47 -10.64
C GLN A 846 45.84 -11.36 -10.99
N LYS A 847 46.14 -10.10 -10.59
CA LYS A 847 45.26 -8.94 -10.85
C LYS A 847 44.97 -8.80 -12.34
N GLU A 848 43.70 -8.61 -12.69
CA GLU A 848 43.28 -8.47 -14.09
C GLU A 848 43.83 -7.19 -14.72
N LYS A 849 44.18 -7.22 -16.01
CA LYS A 849 44.73 -6.06 -16.72
C LYS A 849 43.64 -5.10 -17.18
N LEU A 850 43.73 -3.83 -16.78
CA LEU A 850 42.86 -2.74 -17.25
C LEU A 850 43.64 -1.86 -18.25
N ILE A 851 43.10 -1.67 -19.46
CA ILE A 851 43.73 -0.87 -20.52
C ILE A 851 43.16 0.55 -20.48
N VAL A 852 44.05 1.52 -20.33
CA VAL A 852 43.72 2.95 -20.29
C VAL A 852 44.43 3.67 -21.43
N GLU A 853 43.67 4.21 -22.37
CA GLU A 853 44.18 5.00 -23.49
C GLU A 853 44.20 6.49 -23.12
N THR A 854 45.35 7.14 -23.31
CA THR A 854 45.50 8.59 -23.19
C THR A 854 45.47 9.22 -24.57
N TYR A 855 44.80 10.37 -24.72
CA TYR A 855 44.74 11.12 -25.97
C TYR A 855 44.87 12.63 -25.73
N ILE A 856 45.28 13.36 -26.76
CA ILE A 856 45.34 14.83 -26.72
C ILE A 856 43.95 15.37 -27.14
N PRO A 857 43.27 16.17 -26.30
CA PRO A 857 41.99 16.79 -26.67
C PRO A 857 42.11 17.65 -27.93
N ALA A 858 41.00 17.81 -28.66
CA ALA A 858 40.95 18.75 -29.76
C ALA A 858 41.27 20.18 -29.28
N ASP A 859 42.04 20.93 -30.08
CA ASP A 859 42.41 22.30 -29.76
C ASP A 859 41.13 23.17 -29.68
N PRO A 860 40.80 23.76 -28.51
CA PRO A 860 39.58 24.54 -28.35
C PRO A 860 39.61 25.88 -29.10
N GLY A 861 40.77 26.26 -29.66
CA GLY A 861 40.94 27.51 -30.40
C GLY A 861 42.07 28.36 -29.83
N PRO A 862 42.39 29.49 -30.49
CA PRO A 862 43.56 30.30 -30.16
C PRO A 862 43.41 31.11 -28.87
N TYR A 863 42.20 31.22 -28.30
CA TYR A 863 41.97 32.05 -27.14
C TYR A 863 42.02 31.25 -25.82
N PRO A 864 42.77 31.73 -24.80
CA PRO A 864 42.86 31.04 -23.51
C PRO A 864 41.52 30.84 -22.80
N GLN A 865 40.54 31.73 -23.02
CA GLN A 865 39.19 31.60 -22.46
C GLN A 865 38.35 30.47 -23.07
N ASP A 866 38.73 29.96 -24.25
CA ASP A 866 38.03 28.85 -24.90
C ASP A 866 38.40 27.49 -24.28
N LYS A 867 39.39 27.46 -23.38
CA LYS A 867 39.76 26.24 -22.67
C LYS A 867 38.58 25.76 -21.82
N PRO A 868 38.17 24.49 -21.97
CA PRO A 868 37.08 23.93 -21.18
C PRO A 868 37.43 23.98 -19.69
N LYS A 869 36.46 24.36 -18.86
CA LYS A 869 36.58 24.18 -17.40
C LYS A 869 36.78 22.68 -17.11
N GLN A 870 37.62 22.35 -16.14
CA GLN A 870 37.91 20.96 -15.77
C GLN A 870 37.44 20.70 -14.35
N ASN A 871 36.93 19.51 -14.11
CA ASN A 871 36.66 18.99 -12.79
C ASN A 871 37.92 19.05 -11.89
N SER A 872 37.74 19.50 -10.65
CA SER A 872 38.80 19.56 -9.62
C SER A 872 38.63 18.51 -8.52
N VAL A 873 37.54 17.73 -8.55
CA VAL A 873 37.22 16.75 -7.51
C VAL A 873 37.99 15.46 -7.75
N ARG A 874 38.71 15.00 -6.71
CA ARG A 874 39.35 13.68 -6.69
C ARG A 874 38.37 12.64 -6.16
N PHE A 875 37.65 11.98 -7.06
CA PHE A 875 36.64 10.98 -6.71
C PHE A 875 37.24 9.75 -6.01
N THR A 876 36.51 9.20 -5.03
CA THR A 876 36.90 7.95 -4.36
C THR A 876 36.65 6.74 -5.26
N PRO A 877 37.28 5.57 -5.00
CA PRO A 877 37.00 4.35 -5.76
C PRO A 877 35.51 3.98 -5.77
N THR A 878 34.79 4.21 -4.65
CA THR A 878 33.34 3.99 -4.56
C THR A 878 32.55 4.96 -5.45
N GLN A 879 32.92 6.24 -5.48
CA GLN A 879 32.28 7.23 -6.37
C GLN A 879 32.57 6.92 -7.85
N ILE A 880 33.78 6.47 -8.17
CA ILE A 880 34.12 6.01 -9.52
C ILE A 880 33.29 4.78 -9.89
N GLY A 881 33.10 3.82 -8.98
CA GLY A 881 32.18 2.70 -9.18
C GLY A 881 30.74 3.14 -9.46
N ALA A 882 30.26 4.16 -8.75
CA ALA A 882 28.95 4.77 -9.00
C ALA A 882 28.88 5.47 -10.37
N ILE A 883 29.93 6.20 -10.77
CA ILE A 883 30.03 6.85 -12.08
C ILE A 883 30.00 5.80 -13.19
N ILE A 884 30.82 4.75 -13.08
CA ILE A 884 30.86 3.63 -14.06
C ILE A 884 29.49 2.97 -14.16
N SER A 885 28.83 2.71 -13.04
CA SER A 885 27.50 2.10 -13.03
C SER A 885 26.47 3.03 -13.71
N GLY A 886 26.47 4.32 -13.38
CA GLY A 886 25.46 5.28 -13.86
C GLY A 886 25.59 5.70 -15.33
N ILE A 887 26.74 5.49 -15.95
CA ILE A 887 26.93 5.74 -17.39
C ILE A 887 26.58 4.51 -18.25
N GLN A 888 26.48 3.34 -17.63
CA GLN A 888 26.12 2.10 -18.31
C GLN A 888 24.58 1.91 -18.33
N PRO A 889 24.05 1.12 -19.27
CA PRO A 889 22.64 0.73 -19.23
C PRO A 889 22.30 -0.03 -17.94
N GLY A 890 21.11 0.21 -17.39
CA GLY A 890 20.59 -0.50 -16.22
C GLY A 890 20.11 0.42 -15.11
N LEU A 891 19.96 -0.14 -13.91
CA LEU A 891 19.58 0.57 -12.69
C LEU A 891 20.79 0.75 -11.78
N THR A 892 21.10 2.01 -11.46
CA THR A 892 22.15 2.39 -10.52
C THR A 892 21.54 3.03 -9.28
N MET A 893 21.67 2.35 -8.14
CA MET A 893 21.25 2.88 -6.85
C MET A 893 22.48 3.34 -6.06
N VAL A 894 22.54 4.63 -5.71
CA VAL A 894 23.65 5.22 -4.96
C VAL A 894 23.14 5.69 -3.60
N VAL A 895 23.56 5.02 -2.53
CA VAL A 895 23.28 5.44 -1.16
C VAL A 895 24.42 6.35 -0.68
N GLY A 896 24.14 7.63 -0.51
CA GLY A 896 25.13 8.61 -0.07
C GLY A 896 24.71 9.31 1.22
N PRO A 897 25.38 9.06 2.36
CA PRO A 897 25.22 9.85 3.58
C PRO A 897 25.40 11.37 3.35
N PRO A 898 24.94 12.24 4.26
CA PRO A 898 25.20 13.68 4.17
C PRO A 898 26.69 13.99 3.98
N GLY A 899 27.03 14.90 3.06
CA GLY A 899 28.41 15.32 2.80
C GLY A 899 29.27 14.40 1.93
N THR A 900 28.75 13.28 1.42
CA THR A 900 29.53 12.30 0.61
C THR A 900 29.73 12.66 -0.87
N GLY A 901 29.46 13.90 -1.28
CA GLY A 901 29.68 14.35 -2.67
C GLY A 901 28.69 13.79 -3.70
N LYS A 902 27.43 13.56 -3.31
CA LYS A 902 26.36 13.07 -4.21
C LYS A 902 26.20 13.96 -5.45
N THR A 903 26.15 15.27 -5.26
CA THR A 903 25.99 16.25 -6.34
C THR A 903 27.16 16.19 -7.32
N ASP A 904 28.40 16.10 -6.83
CA ASP A 904 29.60 15.98 -7.68
C ASP A 904 29.58 14.69 -8.51
N THR A 905 29.21 13.57 -7.88
CA THR A 905 29.11 12.27 -8.55
C THR A 905 28.04 12.30 -9.64
N ALA A 906 26.88 12.90 -9.36
CA ALA A 906 25.78 13.04 -10.33
C ALA A 906 26.16 13.92 -11.52
N VAL A 907 26.78 15.09 -11.28
CA VAL A 907 27.24 15.98 -12.35
C VAL A 907 28.30 15.30 -13.22
N GLN A 908 29.19 14.50 -12.62
CA GLN A 908 30.18 13.77 -13.40
C GLN A 908 29.55 12.68 -14.28
N ILE A 909 28.54 11.97 -13.79
CA ILE A 909 27.76 11.02 -14.61
C ILE A 909 27.14 11.74 -15.81
N LEU A 910 26.49 12.89 -15.58
CA LEU A 910 25.87 13.69 -16.64
C LEU A 910 26.91 14.16 -17.67
N ASN A 911 28.09 14.59 -17.22
CA ASN A 911 29.17 15.06 -18.08
C ASN A 911 29.70 13.93 -18.99
N VAL A 912 29.93 12.74 -18.41
CA VAL A 912 30.39 11.57 -19.17
C VAL A 912 29.32 11.11 -20.16
N LEU A 913 28.04 11.07 -19.77
CA LEU A 913 26.93 10.72 -20.66
C LEU A 913 26.77 11.72 -21.82
N TYR A 914 26.84 13.02 -21.53
CA TYR A 914 26.71 14.08 -22.53
C TYR A 914 27.74 13.93 -23.67
N HIS A 915 28.99 13.59 -23.32
CA HIS A 915 30.06 13.44 -24.30
C HIS A 915 30.12 12.06 -24.97
N ASN A 916 29.77 10.97 -24.28
CA ASN A 916 29.82 9.63 -24.87
C ASN A 916 28.54 9.27 -25.65
N CYS A 917 27.40 9.88 -25.30
CA CYS A 917 26.10 9.61 -25.88
C CYS A 917 25.40 10.90 -26.38
N PRO A 918 25.97 11.65 -27.34
CA PRO A 918 25.49 12.99 -27.71
C PRO A 918 24.08 13.00 -28.34
N SER A 919 23.58 11.86 -28.82
CA SER A 919 22.22 11.73 -29.35
C SER A 919 21.15 11.47 -28.29
N GLN A 920 21.55 11.18 -27.05
CA GLN A 920 20.63 10.90 -25.95
C GLN A 920 20.21 12.19 -25.23
N ARG A 921 19.10 12.11 -24.49
CA ARG A 921 18.62 13.19 -23.62
C ARG A 921 18.52 12.64 -22.21
N THR A 922 18.90 13.45 -21.22
CA THR A 922 18.84 13.08 -19.81
C THR A 922 17.77 13.89 -19.09
N LEU A 923 16.82 13.20 -18.45
CA LEU A 923 15.82 13.81 -17.58
C LEU A 923 16.32 13.81 -16.14
N ILE A 924 16.34 14.98 -15.51
CA ILE A 924 16.74 15.14 -14.10
C ILE A 924 15.47 15.44 -13.29
N ILE A 925 15.22 14.62 -12.27
CA ILE A 925 14.09 14.77 -11.36
C ILE A 925 14.64 14.91 -9.94
N THR A 926 14.18 15.92 -9.20
CA THR A 926 14.52 16.10 -7.79
C THR A 926 13.29 16.51 -6.99
N HIS A 927 13.34 16.30 -5.68
CA HIS A 927 12.26 16.72 -4.77
C HIS A 927 12.19 18.24 -4.55
N SER A 928 13.29 18.98 -4.76
CA SER A 928 13.33 20.41 -4.43
C SER A 928 14.09 21.24 -5.45
N ASN A 929 13.61 22.45 -5.70
CA ASN A 929 14.33 23.41 -6.55
C ASN A 929 15.73 23.74 -6.03
N GLN A 930 15.98 23.63 -4.72
CA GLN A 930 17.32 23.81 -4.17
C GLN A 930 18.30 22.76 -4.72
N ALA A 931 17.90 21.49 -4.74
CA ALA A 931 18.75 20.42 -5.28
C ALA A 931 19.02 20.61 -6.79
N LEU A 932 18.04 21.13 -7.55
CA LEU A 932 18.27 21.51 -8.95
C LEU A 932 19.25 22.66 -9.07
N ASN A 933 19.10 23.71 -8.26
CA ASN A 933 20.02 24.85 -8.28
C ASN A 933 21.46 24.39 -7.99
N ASP A 934 21.66 23.56 -6.98
CA ASP A 934 22.97 23.02 -6.61
C ASP A 934 23.58 22.17 -7.76
N LEU A 935 22.75 21.37 -8.46
CA LEU A 935 23.17 20.60 -9.63
C LEU A 935 23.56 21.51 -10.79
N PHE A 936 22.73 22.49 -11.14
CA PHE A 936 22.99 23.40 -12.26
C PHE A 936 24.18 24.32 -12.01
N GLU A 937 24.38 24.79 -10.78
CA GLU A 937 25.56 25.57 -10.40
C GLU A 937 26.84 24.77 -10.64
N LYS A 938 26.85 23.47 -10.31
CA LYS A 938 27.99 22.59 -10.59
C LYS A 938 28.13 22.24 -12.07
N ILE A 939 27.03 22.04 -12.80
CA ILE A 939 27.05 21.83 -14.25
C ILE A 939 27.73 23.03 -14.96
N MET A 940 27.47 24.27 -14.51
CA MET A 940 28.12 25.47 -15.05
C MET A 940 29.63 25.56 -14.77
N GLN A 941 30.15 24.74 -13.85
CA GLN A 941 31.57 24.66 -13.48
C GLN A 941 32.32 23.56 -14.27
N VAL A 942 31.59 22.69 -14.99
CA VAL A 942 32.09 21.55 -15.76
C VAL A 942 31.88 21.84 -17.26
N PRO A 943 32.59 21.22 -18.23
CA PRO A 943 32.58 21.67 -19.62
C PRO A 943 31.34 21.25 -20.41
N PHE A 944 30.16 21.65 -19.94
CA PHE A 944 28.88 21.52 -20.66
C PHE A 944 28.67 22.60 -21.74
N LEU A 945 29.39 23.72 -21.66
CA LEU A 945 29.09 24.93 -22.42
C LEU A 945 30.19 25.28 -23.43
N CYS A 946 29.99 24.88 -24.68
CA CYS A 946 30.44 25.64 -25.85
C CYS A 946 29.33 25.89 -26.89
N HIS A 947 28.11 25.35 -26.72
CA HIS A 947 26.99 25.55 -27.66
C HIS A 947 25.62 25.58 -26.96
N ILE A 948 25.29 26.68 -26.27
CA ILE A 948 23.91 27.15 -26.06
C ILE A 948 23.87 28.63 -26.42
#